data_AF-A0A5U5MGN4-F1
#
_entry.id   AF-A0A5U5MGN4-F1
#
_cell.length_a   1.000
_cell.length_b   1.000
_cell.length_c   1.000
_cell.angle_alpha   90.00
_cell.angle_beta   90.00
_cell.angle_gamma   90.00
#
_symmetry.space_group_name_H-M   'P 1'
#
loop_
_entity.id
_entity.type
_entity.pdbx_description
1 polymer ?
#
loop_
_entity_poly.entity_id
_entity_poly.type
_entity_poly.pdbx_seq_one_letter_code
_entity_poly.pdbx_strand_id
1 'polypeptide(L)'
;MSYPSLFAPLDLGFTTLRNRVLMGSMHTGLEEHPDGAERLAAFYAERARHGVALIVTGGIAPVPSGVVMTGGAMLNDASQLTPHRVVTDAVHAQGGKIALQILHTGRYSYQPHLVAPSAIQAPINRFMPHELTHDEILQLIDDFAHCAQLAREAGYDGVEVMGSEGYLINEFLTRRTNHRDDEWGGDYASRMRFAVEVVRAVRQRVGNDFIIIYRLSMLDLVENGGTFDETVQLAQAIEAAGASLINTGIGWHEARIPTIATPVPRGAFSWVTRKLKGHVSVPLIATNRINDPQVAETILTRGDADIVSMARPFLADAEFLTKAQSGRADEINTCIGCNQACLDRIFIGKVTSCLVNPRACHETHMPITPAIRKKNLAVVGAGPAGLAFAINAASRGHHVTLFDAQSEIGGQFTIARQIPGKEEFYETLRYYRRMIDVTGVTLKLNQRVNAEDLQPFDEAILACGIVPRRPPIDGIDHPKALTYLEVLRDKAPVGKRVAIIGCGGIGFDTAMYLSQHGESTSQNIAEFCTEWGIDTSLQQAGGLRPEGPRLARSPRQIVMLQRKTSKPGEGLGKTTGWIHRATLLARGVKMIPAVSYQKIDDDGLHLLIGGEPQLLEVDHVVICAGQEPRRELADPLRAAGKTVHLIGGCDVAMELDARRAIAQGTRLALEI
;
A
#
# COMPACT_ATOMS: atom_id res chain seq x y z
N MET A 1 22.56 -16.09 -13.56
CA MET A 1 21.74 -15.08 -12.84
C MET A 1 20.58 -15.82 -12.18
N SER A 2 20.17 -15.42 -10.97
CA SER A 2 19.11 -16.12 -10.22
C SER A 2 17.68 -15.87 -10.75
N TYR A 3 17.49 -14.84 -11.59
CA TYR A 3 16.18 -14.43 -12.12
C TYR A 3 16.22 -14.22 -13.65
N PRO A 4 16.46 -15.29 -14.44
CA PRO A 4 16.64 -15.17 -15.89
C PRO A 4 15.41 -14.61 -16.61
N SER A 5 14.20 -14.99 -16.21
CA SER A 5 12.96 -14.53 -16.84
C SER A 5 12.70 -13.06 -16.54
N LEU A 6 12.94 -12.64 -15.30
CA LEU A 6 12.79 -11.25 -14.84
C LEU A 6 13.65 -10.28 -15.65
N PHE A 7 14.89 -10.68 -15.96
CA PHE A 7 15.87 -9.85 -16.67
C PHE A 7 15.94 -10.10 -18.18
N ALA A 8 15.05 -10.95 -18.74
CA ALA A 8 14.98 -11.14 -20.17
C ALA A 8 14.45 -9.88 -20.88
N PRO A 9 15.08 -9.39 -21.97
CA PRO A 9 14.54 -8.28 -22.73
C PRO A 9 13.20 -8.65 -23.39
N LEU A 10 12.42 -7.63 -23.76
CA LEU A 10 11.18 -7.78 -24.52
C LEU A 10 11.19 -6.84 -25.71
N ASP A 11 11.08 -7.40 -26.91
CA ASP A 11 10.95 -6.65 -28.14
C ASP A 11 9.48 -6.25 -28.37
N LEU A 12 9.25 -4.97 -28.64
CA LEU A 12 7.94 -4.41 -29.02
C LEU A 12 7.88 -4.07 -30.52
N GLY A 13 8.85 -4.53 -31.30
CA GLY A 13 8.97 -4.33 -32.75
C GLY A 13 9.69 -3.02 -33.10
N PHE A 14 9.21 -1.89 -32.58
CA PHE A 14 9.81 -0.57 -32.82
C PHE A 14 10.77 -0.11 -31.70
N THR A 15 10.73 -0.80 -30.55
CA THR A 15 11.62 -0.53 -29.41
C THR A 15 11.76 -1.77 -28.54
N THR A 16 12.76 -1.80 -27.65
CA THR A 16 13.00 -2.93 -26.76
C THR A 16 13.00 -2.48 -25.30
N LEU A 17 12.27 -3.21 -24.46
CA LEU A 17 12.36 -3.09 -23.01
C LEU A 17 13.50 -3.95 -22.49
N ARG A 18 14.39 -3.37 -21.67
CA ARG A 18 15.61 -4.02 -21.18
C ARG A 18 15.37 -5.25 -20.28
N ASN A 19 14.18 -5.36 -19.69
CA ASN A 19 13.76 -6.49 -18.85
C ASN A 19 12.23 -6.54 -18.72
N ARG A 20 11.70 -7.52 -17.97
CA ARG A 20 10.26 -7.79 -17.83
C ARG A 20 9.61 -7.08 -16.64
N VAL A 21 10.09 -5.90 -16.27
CA VAL A 21 9.60 -5.17 -15.11
C VAL A 21 9.11 -3.77 -15.48
N LEU A 22 7.85 -3.53 -15.13
CA LEU A 22 7.21 -2.23 -15.20
C LEU A 22 7.04 -1.64 -13.80
N MET A 23 7.42 -0.38 -13.62
CA MET A 23 7.02 0.39 -12.44
C MET A 23 5.59 0.89 -12.63
N GLY A 24 4.66 0.33 -11.86
CA GLY A 24 3.24 0.61 -12.00
C GLY A 24 2.87 2.03 -11.63
N SER A 25 1.83 2.56 -12.28
CA SER A 25 1.28 3.89 -12.02
C SER A 25 1.02 4.12 -10.53
N MET A 26 1.48 5.27 -10.03
CA MET A 26 1.27 5.76 -8.67
C MET A 26 1.07 7.26 -8.69
N HIS A 27 -0.13 7.73 -8.37
CA HIS A 27 -0.35 9.15 -8.09
C HIS A 27 0.33 9.50 -6.76
N THR A 28 1.37 10.33 -6.81
CA THR A 28 2.21 10.63 -5.65
C THR A 28 1.74 11.86 -4.87
N GLY A 29 0.96 12.73 -5.50
CA GLY A 29 0.62 14.08 -5.02
C GLY A 29 1.71 15.10 -5.31
N LEU A 30 2.79 14.69 -5.99
CA LEU A 30 3.80 15.62 -6.51
C LEU A 30 3.37 16.21 -7.84
N GLU A 31 2.47 15.55 -8.56
CA GLU A 31 2.02 15.94 -9.89
C GLU A 31 1.40 17.36 -9.88
N GLU A 32 0.71 17.71 -8.80
CA GLU A 32 0.14 19.04 -8.54
C GLU A 32 0.94 19.91 -7.54
N HIS A 33 2.15 19.50 -7.14
CA HIS A 33 2.96 20.23 -6.16
C HIS A 33 3.86 21.29 -6.82
N PRO A 34 4.09 22.48 -6.21
CA PRO A 34 4.87 23.56 -6.84
C PRO A 34 6.30 23.19 -7.30
N ASP A 35 7.01 22.35 -6.53
CA ASP A 35 8.34 21.80 -6.85
C ASP A 35 8.26 20.34 -7.36
N GLY A 36 7.08 19.97 -7.86
CA GLY A 36 6.71 18.60 -8.19
C GLY A 36 7.55 18.00 -9.31
N ALA A 37 7.82 18.77 -10.35
CA ALA A 37 8.58 18.33 -11.52
C ALA A 37 9.99 17.86 -11.15
N GLU A 38 10.74 18.68 -10.41
CA GLU A 38 12.11 18.39 -9.99
C GLU A 38 12.16 17.18 -9.05
N ARG A 39 11.16 17.06 -8.17
CA ARG A 39 11.06 15.94 -7.23
C ARG A 39 10.67 14.63 -7.93
N LEU A 40 9.73 14.67 -8.87
CA LEU A 40 9.37 13.53 -9.70
C LEU A 40 10.53 13.10 -10.60
N ALA A 41 11.28 14.05 -11.15
CA ALA A 41 12.46 13.78 -11.95
C ALA A 41 13.50 13.00 -11.13
N ALA A 42 13.85 13.47 -9.93
CA ALA A 42 14.77 12.75 -9.05
C ALA A 42 14.23 11.36 -8.62
N PHE A 43 12.93 11.30 -8.28
CA PHE A 43 12.25 10.07 -7.88
C PHE A 43 12.34 9.00 -8.98
N TYR A 44 11.89 9.32 -10.20
CA TYR A 44 11.89 8.37 -11.31
C TYR A 44 13.29 8.09 -11.85
N ALA A 45 14.18 9.08 -11.89
CA ALA A 45 15.57 8.88 -12.31
C ALA A 45 16.29 7.85 -11.42
N GLU A 46 16.07 7.86 -10.10
CA GLU A 46 16.66 6.86 -9.21
C GLU A 46 16.21 5.43 -9.58
N ARG A 47 14.94 5.22 -9.93
CA ARG A 47 14.40 3.90 -10.32
C ARG A 47 14.88 3.48 -11.70
N ALA A 48 14.95 4.42 -12.65
CA ALA A 48 15.50 4.20 -13.98
C ALA A 48 16.97 3.78 -13.92
N ARG A 49 17.78 4.49 -13.12
CA ARG A 49 19.20 4.18 -12.84
C ARG A 49 19.37 2.77 -12.31
N HIS A 50 18.41 2.29 -11.52
CA HIS A 50 18.43 0.96 -10.93
C HIS A 50 17.76 -0.13 -11.76
N GLY A 51 17.43 0.16 -13.01
CA GLY A 51 17.17 -0.86 -14.03
C GLY A 51 15.70 -1.11 -14.33
N VAL A 52 14.76 -0.27 -13.89
CA VAL A 52 13.35 -0.39 -14.35
C VAL A 52 13.28 -0.25 -15.87
N ALA A 53 12.59 -1.18 -16.55
CA ALA A 53 12.52 -1.14 -18.01
C ALA A 53 11.54 -0.10 -18.54
N LEU A 54 10.37 0.02 -17.91
CA LEU A 54 9.36 1.00 -18.24
C LEU A 54 8.71 1.52 -16.96
N ILE A 55 8.67 2.83 -16.79
CA ILE A 55 7.96 3.51 -15.70
C ILE A 55 6.63 4.01 -16.23
N VAL A 56 5.56 3.92 -15.43
CA VAL A 56 4.31 4.63 -15.69
C VAL A 56 4.10 5.67 -14.60
N THR A 57 3.83 6.92 -14.99
CA THR A 57 3.54 8.02 -14.04
C THR A 57 2.29 7.73 -13.20
N GLY A 58 2.02 8.56 -12.20
CA GLY A 58 0.66 8.70 -11.68
C GLY A 58 -0.32 9.13 -12.77
N GLY A 59 -1.61 8.88 -12.53
CA GLY A 59 -2.68 9.24 -13.46
C GLY A 59 -2.88 10.74 -13.56
N ILE A 60 -2.90 11.26 -14.79
CA ILE A 60 -3.02 12.67 -15.13
C ILE A 60 -4.25 12.85 -16.01
N ALA A 61 -5.07 13.86 -15.71
CA ALA A 61 -6.32 14.07 -16.41
C ALA A 61 -6.11 14.64 -17.82
N PRO A 62 -6.91 14.21 -18.81
CA PRO A 62 -6.94 14.85 -20.13
C PRO A 62 -7.74 16.17 -20.12
N VAL A 63 -8.64 16.35 -19.16
CA VAL A 63 -9.51 17.53 -19.02
C VAL A 63 -9.88 17.84 -17.57
N PRO A 64 -10.36 19.07 -17.26
CA PRO A 64 -10.71 19.45 -15.90
C PRO A 64 -11.76 18.56 -15.23
N SER A 65 -12.73 18.01 -15.96
CA SER A 65 -13.75 17.10 -15.41
C SER A 65 -13.17 15.76 -14.92
N GLY A 66 -11.96 15.40 -15.37
CA GLY A 66 -11.31 14.11 -15.10
C GLY A 66 -10.33 14.08 -13.93
N VAL A 67 -9.98 15.22 -13.34
CA VAL A 67 -8.99 15.30 -12.24
C VAL A 67 -9.42 14.50 -11.01
N VAL A 68 -8.47 14.02 -10.21
CA VAL A 68 -8.74 13.27 -8.97
C VAL A 68 -9.51 14.11 -7.94
N MET A 69 -9.13 15.38 -7.83
CA MET A 69 -9.76 16.39 -6.97
C MET A 69 -9.58 17.76 -7.60
N THR A 70 -10.33 18.76 -7.15
CA THR A 70 -10.19 20.14 -7.64
C THR A 70 -8.74 20.62 -7.58
N GLY A 71 -8.21 21.07 -8.73
CA GLY A 71 -6.81 21.48 -8.88
C GLY A 71 -5.81 20.34 -9.07
N GLY A 72 -6.29 19.10 -9.27
CA GLY A 72 -5.44 17.93 -9.50
C GLY A 72 -4.72 17.96 -10.86
N ALA A 73 -3.76 17.05 -11.01
CA ALA A 73 -2.89 16.96 -12.17
C ALA A 73 -3.65 16.77 -13.50
N MET A 74 -3.25 17.55 -14.50
CA MET A 74 -3.86 17.57 -15.83
C MET A 74 -2.81 17.93 -16.88
N LEU A 75 -2.93 17.37 -18.09
CA LEU A 75 -2.13 17.73 -19.25
C LEU A 75 -3.06 17.95 -20.44
N ASN A 76 -3.39 19.21 -20.70
CA ASN A 76 -4.32 19.62 -21.75
C ASN A 76 -3.88 20.90 -22.50
N ASP A 77 -2.73 21.48 -22.15
CA ASP A 77 -2.18 22.67 -22.80
C ASP A 77 -0.67 22.58 -22.97
N ALA A 78 -0.15 23.12 -24.08
CA ALA A 78 1.28 23.09 -24.42
C ALA A 78 2.17 23.86 -23.43
N SER A 79 1.62 24.83 -22.68
CA SER A 79 2.35 25.52 -21.61
C SER A 79 2.79 24.60 -20.47
N GLN A 80 2.16 23.42 -20.35
CA GLN A 80 2.45 22.45 -19.30
C GLN A 80 3.60 21.49 -19.68
N LEU A 81 4.11 21.52 -20.91
CA LEU A 81 5.13 20.58 -21.38
C LEU A 81 6.46 20.69 -20.63
N THR A 82 6.86 21.89 -20.23
CA THR A 82 8.18 22.13 -19.61
C THR A 82 8.38 21.31 -18.31
N PRO A 83 7.47 21.34 -17.33
CA PRO A 83 7.51 20.44 -16.16
C PRO A 83 7.67 18.95 -16.51
N HIS A 84 6.97 18.47 -17.54
CA HIS A 84 7.05 17.08 -17.96
C HIS A 84 8.40 16.72 -18.59
N ARG A 85 8.97 17.62 -19.41
CA ARG A 85 10.30 17.43 -20.01
C ARG A 85 11.40 17.25 -18.96
N VAL A 86 11.33 18.00 -17.86
CA VAL A 86 12.25 17.83 -16.72
C VAL A 86 12.25 16.38 -16.21
N VAL A 87 11.08 15.74 -16.17
CA VAL A 87 10.93 14.36 -15.70
C VAL A 87 11.43 13.36 -16.74
N THR A 88 11.01 13.50 -18.00
CA THR A 88 11.41 12.56 -19.08
C THR A 88 12.91 12.61 -19.32
N ASP A 89 13.50 13.81 -19.38
CA ASP A 89 14.93 14.01 -19.59
C ASP A 89 15.75 13.36 -18.48
N ALA A 90 15.29 13.49 -17.22
CA ALA A 90 15.96 12.87 -16.08
C ALA A 90 15.92 11.32 -16.13
N VAL A 91 14.81 10.73 -16.59
CA VAL A 91 14.70 9.28 -16.78
C VAL A 91 15.57 8.79 -17.94
N HIS A 92 15.52 9.49 -19.07
CA HIS A 92 16.31 9.17 -20.27
C HIS A 92 17.80 9.30 -20.04
N ALA A 93 18.24 10.28 -19.23
CA ALA A 93 19.64 10.43 -18.82
C ALA A 93 20.17 9.21 -18.03
N GLN A 94 19.28 8.42 -17.41
CA GLN A 94 19.61 7.16 -16.74
C GLN A 94 19.37 5.93 -17.65
N GLY A 95 19.04 6.16 -18.92
CA GLY A 95 18.70 5.16 -19.94
C GLY A 95 17.34 4.48 -19.75
N GLY A 96 16.51 4.94 -18.82
CA GLY A 96 15.18 4.37 -18.59
C GLY A 96 14.17 4.79 -19.66
N LYS A 97 12.96 4.23 -19.59
CA LYS A 97 11.80 4.67 -20.35
C LYS A 97 10.66 5.04 -19.42
N ILE A 98 9.84 6.02 -19.80
CA ILE A 98 8.68 6.44 -19.02
C ILE A 98 7.47 6.72 -19.92
N ALA A 99 6.31 6.24 -19.49
CA ALA A 99 5.02 6.51 -20.10
C ALA A 99 4.13 7.33 -19.15
N LEU A 100 3.33 8.24 -19.71
CA LEU A 100 2.35 9.02 -18.95
C LEU A 100 1.03 8.27 -18.85
N GLN A 101 0.47 8.08 -17.65
CA GLN A 101 -0.87 7.52 -17.52
C GLN A 101 -1.93 8.61 -17.73
N ILE A 102 -2.77 8.45 -18.75
CA ILE A 102 -3.95 9.28 -18.99
C ILE A 102 -5.12 8.66 -18.21
N LEU A 103 -5.61 9.39 -17.22
CA LEU A 103 -6.66 8.96 -16.31
C LEU A 103 -7.76 10.02 -16.23
N HIS A 104 -8.97 9.66 -16.66
CA HIS A 104 -10.17 10.42 -16.33
C HIS A 104 -10.93 9.71 -15.20
N THR A 105 -11.04 10.34 -14.04
CA THR A 105 -11.58 9.69 -12.83
C THR A 105 -13.10 9.51 -12.80
N GLY A 106 -13.82 10.06 -13.77
CA GLY A 106 -15.24 9.81 -13.96
C GLY A 106 -16.06 10.17 -12.72
N ARG A 107 -16.97 9.29 -12.31
CA ARG A 107 -17.80 9.51 -11.11
C ARG A 107 -17.02 9.46 -9.79
N TYR A 108 -15.73 9.14 -9.81
CA TYR A 108 -14.85 9.16 -8.63
C TYR A 108 -14.11 10.47 -8.41
N SER A 109 -14.19 11.44 -9.33
CA SER A 109 -13.60 12.75 -9.10
C SER A 109 -14.20 13.43 -7.87
N TYR A 110 -13.37 13.92 -6.95
CA TYR A 110 -13.83 14.68 -5.77
C TYR A 110 -14.08 16.15 -6.10
N GLN A 111 -14.92 16.42 -7.10
CA GLN A 111 -15.33 17.76 -7.52
C GLN A 111 -16.80 17.80 -7.95
N PRO A 112 -17.45 18.99 -8.01
CA PRO A 112 -18.85 19.10 -8.40
C PRO A 112 -19.14 18.82 -9.88
N HIS A 113 -18.16 19.03 -10.77
CA HIS A 113 -18.30 18.90 -12.24
C HIS A 113 -17.86 17.53 -12.77
N LEU A 114 -17.95 16.50 -11.94
CA LEU A 114 -17.64 15.13 -12.33
C LEU A 114 -18.66 14.61 -13.36
N VAL A 115 -18.18 13.82 -14.31
CA VAL A 115 -18.99 13.27 -15.42
C VAL A 115 -18.92 11.75 -15.43
N ALA A 116 -19.96 11.11 -15.97
CA ALA A 116 -20.07 9.65 -16.04
C ALA A 116 -20.93 9.22 -17.24
N PRO A 117 -20.97 7.92 -17.59
CA PRO A 117 -21.84 7.41 -18.65
C PRO A 117 -23.33 7.62 -18.35
N SER A 118 -23.71 7.60 -17.08
CA SER A 118 -25.08 7.82 -16.61
C SER A 118 -25.06 8.54 -15.26
N ALA A 119 -26.15 9.24 -14.90
CA ALA A 119 -26.28 10.00 -13.65
C ALA A 119 -26.45 9.07 -12.41
N ILE A 120 -25.41 8.29 -12.10
CA ILE A 120 -25.38 7.30 -11.01
C ILE A 120 -24.26 7.65 -10.03
N GLN A 121 -24.66 8.17 -8.87
CA GLN A 121 -23.74 8.49 -7.78
C GLN A 121 -22.98 7.25 -7.28
N ALA A 122 -21.65 7.39 -7.11
CA ALA A 122 -20.83 6.38 -6.48
C ALA A 122 -21.10 6.27 -4.96
N PRO A 123 -21.17 5.06 -4.37
CA PRO A 123 -21.28 4.85 -2.92
C PRO A 123 -20.18 5.47 -2.05
N ILE A 124 -19.06 5.85 -2.68
CA ILE A 124 -17.88 6.43 -2.00
C ILE A 124 -17.68 7.92 -2.33
N ASN A 125 -18.58 8.52 -3.11
CA ASN A 125 -18.50 9.92 -3.51
C ASN A 125 -19.81 10.65 -3.13
N ARG A 126 -19.68 11.91 -2.74
CA ARG A 126 -20.82 12.75 -2.32
C ARG A 126 -21.50 13.49 -3.47
N PHE A 127 -20.85 13.54 -4.63
CA PHE A 127 -21.35 14.27 -5.80
C PHE A 127 -22.08 13.33 -6.77
N MET A 128 -23.18 13.83 -7.35
CA MET A 128 -23.88 13.16 -8.45
C MET A 128 -23.20 13.54 -9.77
N PRO A 129 -22.76 12.58 -10.61
CA PRO A 129 -22.16 12.92 -11.89
C PRO A 129 -23.19 13.47 -12.88
N HIS A 130 -22.71 14.35 -13.76
CA HIS A 130 -23.42 14.69 -15.00
C HIS A 130 -23.31 13.53 -15.99
N GLU A 131 -24.44 13.16 -16.60
CA GLU A 131 -24.48 12.17 -17.66
C GLU A 131 -23.97 12.79 -18.96
N LEU A 132 -22.90 12.22 -19.51
CA LEU A 132 -22.29 12.74 -20.73
C LEU A 132 -23.27 12.70 -21.91
N THR A 133 -23.31 13.77 -22.69
CA THR A 133 -23.96 13.79 -24.00
C THR A 133 -23.07 13.13 -25.05
N HIS A 134 -23.64 12.77 -26.21
CA HIS A 134 -22.87 12.20 -27.32
C HIS A 134 -21.69 13.11 -27.73
N ASP A 135 -21.92 14.41 -27.87
CA ASP A 135 -20.88 15.37 -28.27
C ASP A 135 -19.79 15.52 -27.20
N GLU A 136 -20.14 15.48 -25.91
CA GLU A 136 -19.16 15.48 -24.82
C GLU A 136 -18.30 14.21 -24.82
N ILE A 137 -18.87 13.05 -25.19
CA ILE A 137 -18.11 11.80 -25.34
C ILE A 137 -17.11 11.91 -26.49
N LEU A 138 -17.53 12.44 -27.64
CA LEU A 138 -16.65 12.66 -28.79
C LEU A 138 -15.52 13.66 -28.46
N GLN A 139 -15.84 14.75 -27.77
CA GLN A 139 -14.83 15.71 -27.32
C GLN A 139 -13.83 15.05 -26.37
N LEU A 140 -14.32 14.27 -25.39
CA LEU A 140 -13.43 13.54 -24.48
C LEU A 140 -12.49 12.60 -25.23
N ILE A 141 -12.95 11.89 -26.26
CA ILE A 141 -12.09 11.04 -27.09
C ILE A 141 -10.96 11.85 -27.73
N ASP A 142 -11.25 13.03 -28.28
CA ASP A 142 -10.22 13.92 -28.82
C ASP A 142 -9.30 14.47 -27.72
N ASP A 143 -9.82 14.76 -26.53
CA ASP A 143 -9.02 15.23 -25.39
C ASP A 143 -8.02 14.17 -24.90
N PHE A 144 -8.40 12.88 -24.91
CA PHE A 144 -7.47 11.78 -24.66
C PHE A 144 -6.35 11.74 -25.71
N ALA A 145 -6.70 11.92 -26.99
CA ALA A 145 -5.72 11.96 -28.08
C ALA A 145 -4.80 13.18 -27.97
N HIS A 146 -5.33 14.35 -27.64
CA HIS A 146 -4.58 15.58 -27.42
C HIS A 146 -3.63 15.46 -26.22
N CYS A 147 -4.09 14.90 -25.10
CA CYS A 147 -3.25 14.60 -23.95
C CYS A 147 -2.09 13.67 -24.32
N ALA A 148 -2.34 12.64 -25.14
CA ALA A 148 -1.28 11.75 -25.63
C ALA A 148 -0.30 12.45 -26.60
N GLN A 149 -0.80 13.36 -27.45
CA GLN A 149 0.05 14.20 -28.29
C GLN A 149 0.99 15.05 -27.44
N LEU A 150 0.46 15.73 -26.41
CA LEU A 150 1.26 16.53 -25.48
C LEU A 150 2.27 15.67 -24.72
N ALA A 151 1.89 14.47 -24.29
CA ALA A 151 2.83 13.54 -23.66
C ALA A 151 3.98 13.17 -24.60
N ARG A 152 3.68 12.89 -25.88
CA ARG A 152 4.71 12.64 -26.89
C ARG A 152 5.61 13.86 -27.12
N GLU A 153 5.03 15.06 -27.21
CA GLU A 153 5.76 16.33 -27.33
C GLU A 153 6.60 16.67 -26.10
N ALA A 154 6.20 16.19 -24.92
CA ALA A 154 6.96 16.29 -23.68
C ALA A 154 8.11 15.28 -23.59
N GLY A 155 8.23 14.33 -24.53
CA GLY A 155 9.31 13.35 -24.57
C GLY A 155 9.02 12.04 -23.83
N TYR A 156 7.76 11.74 -23.49
CA TYR A 156 7.44 10.39 -22.98
C TYR A 156 7.67 9.33 -24.06
N ASP A 157 8.04 8.11 -23.65
CA ASP A 157 8.17 6.94 -24.55
C ASP A 157 6.82 6.33 -24.95
N GLY A 158 5.76 6.73 -24.25
CA GLY A 158 4.42 6.20 -24.42
C GLY A 158 3.39 6.81 -23.49
N VAL A 159 2.18 6.25 -23.54
CA VAL A 159 1.10 6.52 -22.60
C VAL A 159 0.44 5.24 -22.09
N GLU A 160 -0.12 5.29 -20.88
CA GLU A 160 -1.07 4.28 -20.39
C GLU A 160 -2.47 4.86 -20.38
N VAL A 161 -3.39 4.29 -21.16
CA VAL A 161 -4.83 4.59 -21.10
C VAL A 161 -5.43 3.78 -19.95
N MET A 162 -5.89 4.48 -18.90
CA MET A 162 -6.43 3.86 -17.69
C MET A 162 -7.88 3.41 -17.89
N GLY A 163 -8.07 2.13 -18.22
CA GLY A 163 -9.36 1.52 -18.55
C GLY A 163 -10.04 0.75 -17.41
N SER A 164 -9.61 0.95 -16.17
CA SER A 164 -9.92 0.04 -15.07
C SER A 164 -10.17 0.75 -13.72
N GLU A 165 -10.26 -0.01 -12.63
CA GLU A 165 -10.44 0.44 -11.24
C GLU A 165 -11.73 1.24 -10.98
N GLY A 166 -12.70 1.13 -11.89
CA GLY A 166 -14.00 1.83 -11.81
C GLY A 166 -13.96 3.30 -12.20
N TYR A 167 -12.91 3.74 -12.89
CA TYR A 167 -12.83 5.08 -13.49
C TYR A 167 -13.58 5.17 -14.82
N LEU A 168 -13.64 6.35 -15.44
CA LEU A 168 -14.58 6.67 -16.53
C LEU A 168 -14.66 5.60 -17.63
N ILE A 169 -13.52 5.19 -18.19
CA ILE A 169 -13.51 4.17 -19.24
C ILE A 169 -14.12 2.86 -18.74
N ASN A 170 -13.76 2.42 -17.53
CA ASN A 170 -14.32 1.21 -16.92
C ASN A 170 -15.82 1.37 -16.63
N GLU A 171 -16.28 2.56 -16.27
CA GLU A 171 -17.68 2.87 -16.02
C GLU A 171 -18.52 2.69 -17.30
N PHE A 172 -18.00 3.04 -18.48
CA PHE A 172 -18.69 2.79 -19.75
C PHE A 172 -18.88 1.29 -20.04
N LEU A 173 -17.95 0.44 -19.60
CA LEU A 173 -17.93 -0.99 -19.91
C LEU A 173 -19.01 -1.80 -19.17
N THR A 174 -19.39 -1.38 -17.96
CA THR A 174 -20.19 -2.20 -17.06
C THR A 174 -21.65 -1.76 -16.97
N ARG A 175 -22.56 -2.73 -16.86
CA ARG A 175 -24.00 -2.45 -16.65
C ARG A 175 -24.29 -1.85 -15.28
N ARG A 176 -23.33 -1.91 -14.35
CA ARG A 176 -23.43 -1.25 -13.03
C ARG A 176 -23.53 0.27 -13.13
N THR A 177 -22.93 0.86 -14.16
CA THR A 177 -22.71 2.32 -14.24
C THR A 177 -23.13 2.94 -15.56
N ASN A 178 -23.29 2.14 -16.60
CA ASN A 178 -23.76 2.58 -17.90
C ASN A 178 -25.16 2.03 -18.17
N HIS A 179 -26.16 2.91 -18.04
CA HIS A 179 -27.57 2.62 -18.30
C HIS A 179 -28.07 3.31 -19.57
N ARG A 180 -27.17 3.75 -20.45
CA ARG A 180 -27.52 4.45 -21.68
C ARG A 180 -28.22 3.51 -22.67
N ASP A 181 -29.08 4.09 -23.49
CA ASP A 181 -29.82 3.44 -24.58
C ASP A 181 -29.36 3.90 -25.98
N ASP A 182 -28.25 4.64 -26.04
CA ASP A 182 -27.62 5.11 -27.27
C ASP A 182 -26.44 4.22 -27.72
N GLU A 183 -25.66 4.67 -28.70
CA GLU A 183 -24.53 3.89 -29.24
C GLU A 183 -23.35 3.68 -28.28
N TRP A 184 -23.41 4.28 -27.09
CA TRP A 184 -22.41 4.13 -26.03
C TRP A 184 -22.90 3.23 -24.88
N GLY A 185 -24.13 2.70 -24.94
CA GLY A 185 -24.70 1.80 -23.94
C GLY A 185 -25.56 0.67 -24.53
N GLY A 186 -26.26 -0.07 -23.68
CA GLY A 186 -27.04 -1.23 -24.11
C GLY A 186 -26.23 -2.52 -24.23
N ASP A 187 -25.93 -3.00 -25.44
CA ASP A 187 -25.13 -4.21 -25.63
C ASP A 187 -23.63 -3.98 -25.33
N TYR A 188 -22.83 -5.05 -25.29
CA TYR A 188 -21.41 -4.89 -24.97
C TYR A 188 -20.62 -4.19 -26.08
N ALA A 189 -21.04 -4.33 -27.35
CA ALA A 189 -20.37 -3.70 -28.47
C ALA A 189 -20.46 -2.16 -28.39
N SER A 190 -21.62 -1.64 -28.00
CA SER A 190 -21.80 -0.22 -27.71
C SER A 190 -21.07 0.23 -26.43
N ARG A 191 -21.10 -0.57 -25.35
CA ARG A 191 -20.37 -0.25 -24.11
C ARG A 191 -18.85 -0.18 -24.29
N MET A 192 -18.27 -1.07 -25.10
CA MET A 192 -16.81 -1.08 -25.36
C MET A 192 -16.36 0.04 -26.31
N ARG A 193 -17.29 0.65 -27.06
CA ARG A 193 -17.01 1.68 -28.07
C ARG A 193 -16.12 2.79 -27.52
N PHE A 194 -16.44 3.36 -26.36
CA PHE A 194 -15.66 4.45 -25.79
C PHE A 194 -14.19 4.07 -25.54
N ALA A 195 -13.93 2.90 -24.95
CA ALA A 195 -12.57 2.42 -24.70
C ALA A 195 -11.78 2.22 -26.01
N VAL A 196 -12.43 1.61 -27.01
CA VAL A 196 -11.84 1.31 -28.31
C VAL A 196 -11.55 2.58 -29.10
N GLU A 197 -12.49 3.53 -29.16
CA GLU A 197 -12.30 4.81 -29.86
C GLU A 197 -11.23 5.67 -29.19
N VAL A 198 -11.14 5.69 -27.86
CA VAL A 198 -10.04 6.37 -27.15
C VAL A 198 -8.68 5.82 -27.58
N VAL A 199 -8.48 4.50 -27.56
CA VAL A 199 -7.19 3.90 -27.95
C VAL A 199 -6.90 4.15 -29.43
N ARG A 200 -7.91 4.04 -30.30
CA ARG A 200 -7.76 4.30 -31.74
C ARG A 200 -7.38 5.74 -32.02
N ALA A 201 -8.05 6.71 -31.40
CA ALA A 201 -7.76 8.13 -31.56
C ALA A 201 -6.36 8.48 -31.05
N VAL A 202 -5.97 7.93 -29.89
CA VAL A 202 -4.60 8.06 -29.37
C VAL A 202 -3.59 7.51 -30.37
N ARG A 203 -3.76 6.28 -30.86
CA ARG A 203 -2.86 5.66 -31.84
C ARG A 203 -2.74 6.49 -33.13
N GLN A 204 -3.86 6.96 -33.68
CA GLN A 204 -3.86 7.82 -34.87
C GLN A 204 -3.10 9.13 -34.65
N ARG A 205 -3.21 9.71 -33.46
CA ARG A 205 -2.57 10.99 -33.14
C ARG A 205 -1.06 10.89 -32.91
N VAL A 206 -0.60 9.81 -32.28
CA VAL A 206 0.82 9.65 -31.88
C VAL A 206 1.67 8.85 -32.86
N GLY A 207 1.05 8.17 -33.83
CA GLY A 207 1.74 7.30 -34.80
C GLY A 207 2.10 5.92 -34.25
N ASN A 208 2.83 5.12 -35.02
CA ASN A 208 3.13 3.71 -34.69
C ASN A 208 4.27 3.54 -33.68
N ASP A 209 5.29 4.40 -33.74
CA ASP A 209 6.50 4.30 -32.91
C ASP A 209 6.31 4.98 -31.54
N PHE A 210 5.28 4.55 -30.82
CA PHE A 210 4.92 5.08 -29.50
C PHE A 210 4.22 3.99 -28.69
N ILE A 211 4.67 3.78 -27.45
CA ILE A 211 4.09 2.74 -26.59
C ILE A 211 2.69 3.18 -26.16
N ILE A 212 1.69 2.34 -26.40
CA ILE A 212 0.34 2.51 -25.83
C ILE A 212 0.08 1.32 -24.92
N ILE A 213 -0.04 1.57 -23.62
CA ILE A 213 -0.48 0.59 -22.65
C ILE A 213 -1.98 0.82 -22.44
N TYR A 214 -2.78 -0.24 -22.45
CA TYR A 214 -4.17 -0.16 -21.97
C TYR A 214 -4.29 -0.96 -20.69
N ARG A 215 -4.73 -0.32 -19.60
CA ARG A 215 -4.97 -1.01 -18.34
C ARG A 215 -6.41 -1.54 -18.31
N LEU A 216 -6.55 -2.83 -18.57
CA LEU A 216 -7.81 -3.54 -18.71
C LEU A 216 -8.31 -4.04 -17.36
N SER A 217 -9.54 -3.71 -16.98
CA SER A 217 -10.19 -4.34 -15.82
C SER A 217 -10.52 -5.79 -16.16
N MET A 218 -9.75 -6.72 -15.61
CA MET A 218 -9.96 -8.16 -15.83
C MET A 218 -10.79 -8.82 -14.71
N LEU A 219 -11.02 -8.08 -13.63
CA LEU A 219 -11.74 -8.55 -12.44
C LEU A 219 -12.30 -7.34 -11.68
N ASP A 220 -13.53 -6.91 -11.99
CA ASP A 220 -14.11 -5.67 -11.44
C ASP A 220 -14.41 -5.73 -9.92
N LEU A 221 -14.75 -6.92 -9.38
CA LEU A 221 -15.11 -7.15 -7.98
C LEU A 221 -16.29 -6.32 -7.46
N VAL A 222 -17.23 -5.99 -8.35
CA VAL A 222 -18.49 -5.32 -8.05
C VAL A 222 -19.64 -6.01 -8.78
N GLU A 223 -20.83 -5.95 -8.21
CA GLU A 223 -22.02 -6.52 -8.84
C GLU A 223 -22.31 -5.81 -10.16
N ASN A 224 -22.79 -6.57 -11.16
CA ASN A 224 -23.01 -6.10 -12.53
C ASN A 224 -21.73 -5.59 -13.23
N GLY A 225 -20.55 -6.02 -12.78
CA GLY A 225 -19.29 -5.90 -13.52
C GLY A 225 -19.24 -6.80 -14.75
N GLY A 226 -18.14 -6.75 -15.48
CA GLY A 226 -17.92 -7.53 -16.70
C GLY A 226 -17.73 -9.03 -16.45
N THR A 227 -17.94 -9.80 -17.50
CA THR A 227 -17.63 -11.24 -17.57
C THR A 227 -16.31 -11.49 -18.29
N PHE A 228 -15.72 -12.68 -18.16
CA PHE A 228 -14.48 -13.01 -18.87
C PHE A 228 -14.60 -12.97 -20.39
N ASP A 229 -15.73 -13.37 -20.97
CA ASP A 229 -15.95 -13.32 -22.41
C ASP A 229 -15.95 -11.86 -22.91
N GLU A 230 -16.58 -10.95 -22.15
CA GLU A 230 -16.51 -9.51 -22.38
C GLU A 230 -15.07 -8.99 -22.23
N THR A 231 -14.32 -9.42 -21.20
CA THR A 231 -12.90 -9.07 -21.04
C THR A 231 -12.05 -9.50 -22.24
N VAL A 232 -12.26 -10.71 -22.76
CA VAL A 232 -11.56 -11.22 -23.96
C VAL A 232 -11.91 -10.39 -25.19
N GLN A 233 -13.21 -10.14 -25.40
CA GLN A 233 -13.69 -9.35 -26.54
C GLN A 233 -13.08 -7.94 -26.53
N LEU A 234 -13.06 -7.28 -25.38
CA LEU A 234 -12.44 -5.96 -25.23
C LEU A 234 -10.93 -6.01 -25.44
N ALA A 235 -10.22 -7.00 -24.88
CA ALA A 235 -8.78 -7.14 -25.06
C ALA A 235 -8.39 -7.23 -26.54
N GLN A 236 -9.12 -8.03 -27.32
CA GLN A 236 -8.93 -8.18 -28.76
C GLN A 236 -9.25 -6.89 -29.52
N ALA A 237 -10.33 -6.19 -29.13
CA ALA A 237 -10.69 -4.92 -29.74
C ALA A 237 -9.64 -3.82 -29.46
N ILE A 238 -9.05 -3.83 -28.26
CA ILE A 238 -7.98 -2.90 -27.86
C ILE A 238 -6.65 -3.20 -28.57
N GLU A 239 -6.31 -4.48 -28.73
CA GLU A 239 -5.19 -4.91 -29.58
C GLU A 239 -5.38 -4.41 -31.01
N ALA A 240 -6.55 -4.65 -31.61
CA ALA A 240 -6.88 -4.18 -32.95
C ALA A 240 -6.91 -2.65 -33.08
N ALA A 241 -7.25 -1.93 -32.01
CA ALA A 241 -7.18 -0.46 -31.95
C ALA A 241 -5.74 0.08 -31.91
N GLY A 242 -4.76 -0.77 -31.64
CA GLY A 242 -3.34 -0.45 -31.72
C GLY A 242 -2.63 -0.29 -30.38
N ALA A 243 -3.14 -0.90 -29.29
CA ALA A 243 -2.36 -0.99 -28.05
C ALA A 243 -1.06 -1.80 -28.26
N SER A 244 0.02 -1.37 -27.64
CA SER A 244 1.31 -2.08 -27.63
C SER A 244 1.39 -3.13 -26.51
N LEU A 245 0.73 -2.86 -25.38
CA LEU A 245 0.76 -3.68 -24.16
C LEU A 245 -0.61 -3.63 -23.50
N ILE A 246 -1.02 -4.73 -22.85
CA ILE A 246 -2.20 -4.74 -21.99
C ILE A 246 -1.75 -4.97 -20.54
N ASN A 247 -2.06 -3.99 -19.68
CA ASN A 247 -1.83 -4.07 -18.25
C ASN A 247 -3.09 -4.55 -17.52
N THR A 248 -2.91 -5.26 -16.42
CA THR A 248 -4.02 -5.81 -15.63
C THR A 248 -4.51 -4.79 -14.60
N GLY A 249 -5.83 -4.53 -14.58
CA GLY A 249 -6.54 -3.85 -13.50
C GLY A 249 -7.36 -4.84 -12.67
N ILE A 250 -7.36 -4.68 -11.35
CA ILE A 250 -8.05 -5.59 -10.40
C ILE A 250 -8.84 -4.78 -9.38
N GLY A 251 -10.15 -4.97 -9.39
CA GLY A 251 -11.12 -4.41 -8.47
C GLY A 251 -11.41 -2.93 -8.71
N TRP A 252 -12.55 -2.46 -8.21
CA TRP A 252 -12.90 -1.04 -8.14
C TRP A 252 -12.58 -0.45 -6.77
N HIS A 253 -12.51 0.89 -6.67
CA HIS A 253 -12.44 1.57 -5.36
C HIS A 253 -13.65 1.29 -4.46
N GLU A 254 -14.80 0.97 -5.05
CA GLU A 254 -16.01 0.54 -4.35
C GLU A 254 -15.97 -0.89 -3.83
N ALA A 255 -15.12 -1.74 -4.41
CA ALA A 255 -15.11 -3.17 -4.14
C ALA A 255 -14.91 -3.43 -2.64
N ARG A 256 -15.65 -4.42 -2.12
CA ARG A 256 -15.56 -4.86 -0.72
C ARG A 256 -14.70 -6.11 -0.56
N ILE A 257 -13.76 -6.29 -1.49
CA ILE A 257 -12.75 -7.33 -1.52
C ILE A 257 -11.37 -6.66 -1.59
N PRO A 258 -10.41 -7.00 -0.72
CA PRO A 258 -9.12 -6.34 -0.70
C PRO A 258 -8.27 -6.75 -1.91
N THR A 259 -7.65 -5.80 -2.61
CA THR A 259 -6.86 -6.09 -3.82
C THR A 259 -5.36 -5.88 -3.66
N ILE A 260 -4.96 -5.07 -2.67
CA ILE A 260 -3.56 -4.64 -2.53
C ILE A 260 -3.00 -4.64 -1.10
N ALA A 261 -3.85 -4.66 -0.07
CA ALA A 261 -3.42 -4.56 1.34
C ALA A 261 -2.64 -5.80 1.81
N THR A 262 -1.99 -5.74 2.98
CA THR A 262 -1.19 -6.85 3.56
C THR A 262 -1.91 -8.21 3.65
N PRO A 263 -3.23 -8.28 3.93
CA PRO A 263 -3.95 -9.57 3.94
C PRO A 263 -4.11 -10.25 2.57
N VAL A 264 -3.79 -9.57 1.47
CA VAL A 264 -3.87 -10.15 0.11
C VAL A 264 -2.61 -10.99 -0.18
N PRO A 265 -2.69 -12.23 -0.67
CA PRO A 265 -1.48 -13.01 -0.95
C PRO A 265 -0.51 -12.38 -1.94
N ARG A 266 0.77 -12.75 -1.86
CA ARG A 266 1.76 -12.38 -2.88
C ARG A 266 1.33 -12.91 -4.25
N GLY A 267 1.35 -12.05 -5.27
CA GLY A 267 0.94 -12.40 -6.64
C GLY A 267 -0.50 -12.93 -6.77
N ALA A 268 -1.40 -12.55 -5.85
CA ALA A 268 -2.75 -13.13 -5.70
C ALA A 268 -3.60 -13.16 -6.97
N PHE A 269 -3.32 -12.30 -7.94
CA PHE A 269 -4.11 -12.15 -9.17
C PHE A 269 -3.33 -12.50 -10.44
N SER A 270 -2.13 -13.09 -10.34
CA SER A 270 -1.35 -13.54 -11.51
C SER A 270 -2.15 -14.51 -12.40
N TRP A 271 -2.98 -15.36 -11.80
CA TRP A 271 -3.86 -16.29 -12.50
C TRP A 271 -4.94 -15.60 -13.34
N VAL A 272 -5.33 -14.37 -13.01
CA VAL A 272 -6.30 -13.57 -13.79
C VAL A 272 -5.66 -13.17 -15.11
N THR A 273 -4.46 -12.59 -15.07
CA THR A 273 -3.69 -12.24 -16.28
C THR A 273 -3.40 -13.50 -17.12
N ARG A 274 -3.05 -14.62 -16.47
CA ARG A 274 -2.78 -15.90 -17.14
C ARG A 274 -3.98 -16.39 -17.96
N LYS A 275 -5.22 -16.12 -17.55
CA LYS A 275 -6.40 -16.54 -18.31
C LYS A 275 -6.50 -15.86 -19.67
N LEU A 276 -5.99 -14.63 -19.80
CA LEU A 276 -6.03 -13.89 -21.07
C LEU A 276 -4.92 -14.30 -22.05
N LYS A 277 -3.90 -15.04 -21.60
CA LYS A 277 -2.84 -15.58 -22.46
C LYS A 277 -3.40 -16.44 -23.58
N GLY A 278 -2.98 -16.16 -24.81
CA GLY A 278 -3.41 -16.88 -26.02
C GLY A 278 -4.67 -16.31 -26.69
N HIS A 279 -5.36 -15.36 -26.04
CA HIS A 279 -6.49 -14.66 -26.65
C HIS A 279 -6.07 -13.39 -27.42
N VAL A 280 -4.90 -12.83 -27.08
CA VAL A 280 -4.25 -11.68 -27.73
C VAL A 280 -2.76 -11.98 -27.93
N SER A 281 -2.12 -11.28 -28.86
CA SER A 281 -0.69 -11.41 -29.16
C SER A 281 0.16 -10.35 -28.47
N VAL A 282 -0.41 -9.18 -28.15
CA VAL A 282 0.27 -8.12 -27.39
C VAL A 282 0.71 -8.63 -26.01
N PRO A 283 1.91 -8.23 -25.52
CA PRO A 283 2.38 -8.67 -24.22
C PRO A 283 1.47 -8.24 -23.07
N LEU A 284 1.29 -9.15 -22.10
CA LEU A 284 0.44 -8.94 -20.93
C LEU A 284 1.26 -8.65 -19.68
N ILE A 285 0.78 -7.72 -18.85
CA ILE A 285 1.42 -7.33 -17.59
C ILE A 285 0.57 -7.79 -16.39
N ALA A 286 1.14 -8.64 -15.53
CA ALA A 286 0.51 -9.03 -14.26
C ALA A 286 0.86 -8.05 -13.13
N THR A 287 -0.08 -7.78 -12.23
CA THR A 287 0.10 -6.80 -11.14
C THR A 287 -0.39 -7.33 -9.78
N ASN A 288 -0.36 -6.45 -8.78
CA ASN A 288 -0.84 -6.61 -7.41
C ASN A 288 -0.06 -7.61 -6.56
N ARG A 289 0.47 -7.10 -5.44
CA ARG A 289 1.20 -7.86 -4.42
C ARG A 289 2.38 -8.69 -4.96
N ILE A 290 3.01 -8.23 -6.03
CA ILE A 290 4.32 -8.71 -6.47
C ILE A 290 5.35 -7.78 -5.82
N ASN A 291 6.09 -8.27 -4.83
CA ASN A 291 7.02 -7.48 -4.01
C ASN A 291 8.35 -8.19 -3.74
N ASP A 292 8.60 -9.29 -4.43
CA ASP A 292 9.74 -10.19 -4.23
C ASP A 292 10.26 -10.64 -5.60
N PRO A 293 11.59 -10.60 -5.85
CA PRO A 293 12.14 -10.99 -7.15
C PRO A 293 11.84 -12.44 -7.54
N GLN A 294 11.83 -13.37 -6.58
CA GLN A 294 11.52 -14.77 -6.82
C GLN A 294 10.04 -14.98 -7.14
N VAL A 295 9.14 -14.21 -6.52
CA VAL A 295 7.71 -14.23 -6.88
C VAL A 295 7.52 -13.73 -8.31
N ALA A 296 8.16 -12.62 -8.68
CA ALA A 296 8.13 -12.10 -10.04
C ALA A 296 8.72 -13.08 -11.06
N GLU A 297 9.88 -13.66 -10.76
CA GLU A 297 10.52 -14.69 -11.59
C GLU A 297 9.62 -15.90 -11.79
N THR A 298 8.95 -16.36 -10.72
CA THR A 298 8.05 -17.52 -10.78
C THR A 298 6.84 -17.24 -11.67
N ILE A 299 6.24 -16.06 -11.55
CA ILE A 299 5.11 -15.62 -12.41
C ILE A 299 5.54 -15.64 -13.89
N LEU A 300 6.70 -15.06 -14.20
CA LEU A 300 7.20 -15.00 -15.57
C LEU A 300 7.59 -16.39 -16.10
N THR A 301 8.29 -17.20 -15.31
CA THR A 301 8.75 -18.54 -15.69
C THR A 301 7.57 -19.49 -15.96
N ARG A 302 6.49 -19.38 -15.18
CA ARG A 302 5.24 -20.15 -15.41
C ARG A 302 4.45 -19.68 -16.62
N GLY A 303 4.80 -18.53 -17.21
CA GLY A 303 4.08 -17.94 -18.32
C GLY A 303 2.77 -17.27 -17.91
N ASP A 304 2.63 -16.86 -16.65
CA ASP A 304 1.44 -16.15 -16.15
C ASP A 304 1.26 -14.78 -16.82
N ALA A 305 2.38 -14.11 -17.15
CA ALA A 305 2.44 -12.84 -17.85
C ALA A 305 3.76 -12.70 -18.62
N ASP A 306 3.87 -11.70 -19.50
CA ASP A 306 5.12 -11.35 -20.20
C ASP A 306 5.98 -10.36 -19.41
N ILE A 307 5.31 -9.55 -18.59
CA ILE A 307 5.87 -8.49 -17.75
C ILE A 307 5.19 -8.56 -16.38
N VAL A 308 5.89 -8.16 -15.32
CA VAL A 308 5.27 -7.88 -14.02
C VAL A 308 5.26 -6.38 -13.72
N SER A 309 4.16 -5.90 -13.18
CA SER A 309 4.01 -4.55 -12.65
C SER A 309 4.26 -4.56 -11.14
N MET A 310 5.18 -3.71 -10.70
CA MET A 310 5.43 -3.43 -9.30
C MET A 310 5.31 -1.92 -9.10
N ALA A 311 4.36 -1.47 -8.27
CA ALA A 311 4.21 -0.07 -7.92
C ALA A 311 4.91 0.23 -6.58
N ARG A 312 4.21 -0.10 -5.48
CA ARG A 312 4.66 0.15 -4.10
C ARG A 312 6.03 -0.46 -3.73
N PRO A 313 6.49 -1.60 -4.31
CA PRO A 313 7.88 -2.04 -4.13
C PRO A 313 8.92 -0.98 -4.49
N PHE A 314 8.68 -0.14 -5.51
CA PHE A 314 9.62 0.94 -5.88
C PHE A 314 9.52 2.19 -5.00
N LEU A 315 8.46 2.34 -4.19
CA LEU A 315 8.46 3.27 -3.07
C LEU A 315 9.30 2.72 -1.91
N ALA A 316 9.22 1.41 -1.66
CA ALA A 316 9.97 0.77 -0.58
C ALA A 316 11.47 0.67 -0.86
N ASP A 317 11.86 0.35 -2.09
CA ASP A 317 13.25 0.23 -2.51
C ASP A 317 13.41 0.63 -3.98
N ALA A 318 14.12 1.74 -4.23
CA ALA A 318 14.45 2.16 -5.58
C ALA A 318 15.46 1.21 -6.25
N GLU A 319 16.28 0.52 -5.47
CA GLU A 319 17.35 -0.35 -5.94
C GLU A 319 16.93 -1.80 -6.14
N PHE A 320 15.63 -2.10 -5.99
CA PHE A 320 15.05 -3.45 -6.00
C PHE A 320 15.66 -4.36 -7.09
N LEU A 321 15.71 -3.87 -8.34
CA LEU A 321 16.18 -4.66 -9.47
C LEU A 321 17.69 -4.82 -9.50
N THR A 322 18.46 -3.76 -9.20
CA THR A 322 19.92 -3.87 -9.13
C THR A 322 20.34 -4.85 -8.02
N LYS A 323 19.66 -4.82 -6.87
CA LYS A 323 19.87 -5.78 -5.77
C LYS A 323 19.53 -7.20 -6.20
N ALA A 324 18.38 -7.41 -6.82
CA ALA A 324 18.00 -8.72 -7.35
C ALA A 324 19.03 -9.24 -8.38
N GLN A 325 19.45 -8.40 -9.33
CA GLN A 325 20.40 -8.78 -10.38
C GLN A 325 21.79 -9.15 -9.84
N SER A 326 22.23 -8.46 -8.78
CA SER A 326 23.53 -8.68 -8.14
C SER A 326 23.51 -9.72 -7.01
N GLY A 327 22.42 -10.49 -6.86
CA GLY A 327 22.33 -11.56 -5.85
C GLY A 327 22.13 -11.07 -4.42
N ARG A 328 21.68 -9.83 -4.23
CA ARG A 328 21.47 -9.17 -2.93
C ARG A 328 19.98 -9.00 -2.60
N ALA A 329 19.16 -10.01 -2.91
CA ALA A 329 17.72 -9.95 -2.66
C ALA A 329 17.38 -9.84 -1.16
N ASP A 330 18.26 -10.34 -0.30
CA ASP A 330 18.21 -10.19 1.16
C ASP A 330 18.44 -8.75 1.66
N GLU A 331 18.95 -7.86 0.81
CA GLU A 331 19.11 -6.41 1.06
C GLU A 331 17.91 -5.58 0.56
N ILE A 332 16.90 -6.21 -0.04
CA ILE A 332 15.71 -5.49 -0.55
C ILE A 332 14.82 -5.03 0.60
N ASN A 333 14.55 -3.73 0.67
CA ASN A 333 13.60 -3.15 1.60
C ASN A 333 12.17 -3.41 1.11
N THR A 334 11.58 -4.51 1.59
CA THR A 334 10.39 -5.08 0.96
C THR A 334 9.13 -4.28 1.29
N CYS A 335 8.29 -4.04 0.27
CA CYS A 335 6.98 -3.44 0.51
C CYS A 335 6.07 -4.42 1.27
N ILE A 336 5.68 -4.05 2.48
CA ILE A 336 4.80 -4.87 3.33
C ILE A 336 3.29 -4.68 3.06
N GLY A 337 2.91 -3.93 2.02
CA GLY A 337 1.50 -3.73 1.66
C GLY A 337 0.65 -2.96 2.70
N CYS A 338 1.28 -2.23 3.63
CA CYS A 338 0.57 -1.60 4.75
C CYS A 338 -0.35 -0.43 4.36
N ASN A 339 -0.14 0.18 3.19
CA ASN A 339 -0.83 1.37 2.68
C ASN A 339 -0.70 2.68 3.50
N GLN A 340 -0.18 2.64 4.73
CA GLN A 340 -0.20 3.75 5.69
C GLN A 340 0.50 5.04 5.22
N ALA A 341 1.65 4.89 4.53
CA ALA A 341 2.44 6.03 4.08
C ALA A 341 2.21 6.36 2.59
N CYS A 342 1.60 5.47 1.82
CA CYS A 342 1.31 5.69 0.41
C CYS A 342 -0.16 6.02 0.22
N LEU A 343 -1.00 5.01 0.01
CA LEU A 343 -2.42 5.20 -0.28
C LEU A 343 -3.15 6.02 0.80
N ASP A 344 -2.99 5.70 2.08
CA ASP A 344 -3.70 6.42 3.14
C ASP A 344 -3.34 7.91 3.19
N ARG A 345 -2.16 8.32 2.68
CA ARG A 345 -1.74 9.73 2.59
C ARG A 345 -2.36 10.42 1.38
N ILE A 346 -2.27 9.82 0.20
CA ILE A 346 -2.79 10.47 -1.01
C ILE A 346 -4.32 10.59 -0.98
N PHE A 347 -5.01 9.62 -0.36
CA PHE A 347 -6.47 9.68 -0.13
C PHE A 347 -6.91 10.82 0.81
N ILE A 348 -5.98 11.46 1.52
CA ILE A 348 -6.24 12.66 2.33
C ILE A 348 -5.51 13.90 1.78
N GLY A 349 -5.13 13.89 0.50
CA GLY A 349 -4.49 15.02 -0.18
C GLY A 349 -3.08 15.33 0.31
N LYS A 350 -2.34 14.32 0.81
CA LYS A 350 -0.93 14.48 1.21
C LYS A 350 -0.01 13.71 0.28
N VAL A 351 1.16 14.28 0.03
CA VAL A 351 2.23 13.62 -0.71
C VAL A 351 2.52 12.23 -0.12
N THR A 352 2.56 11.25 -1.02
CA THR A 352 2.90 9.85 -0.78
C THR A 352 4.32 9.72 -0.20
N SER A 353 4.53 8.68 0.58
CA SER A 353 5.84 8.26 1.10
C SER A 353 5.81 6.73 1.28
N CYS A 354 6.79 6.16 1.99
CA CYS A 354 6.80 4.76 2.36
C CYS A 354 7.10 4.59 3.86
N LEU A 355 6.42 3.64 4.51
CA LEU A 355 6.62 3.35 5.93
C LEU A 355 8.05 2.88 6.20
N VAL A 356 8.57 2.00 5.34
CA VAL A 356 9.90 1.40 5.48
C VAL A 356 10.99 2.23 4.80
N ASN A 357 10.60 3.21 3.95
CA ASN A 357 11.51 4.13 3.27
C ASN A 357 10.95 5.56 3.30
N PRO A 358 11.23 6.34 4.37
CA PRO A 358 10.74 7.71 4.49
C PRO A 358 11.22 8.66 3.39
N ARG A 359 12.32 8.32 2.68
CA ARG A 359 12.86 9.12 1.57
C ARG A 359 12.01 9.04 0.30
N ALA A 360 11.12 8.06 0.17
CA ALA A 360 10.29 7.91 -1.02
C ALA A 360 9.49 9.19 -1.31
N CYS A 361 9.61 9.72 -2.53
CA CYS A 361 9.03 11.00 -2.98
C CYS A 361 9.59 12.25 -2.27
N HIS A 362 10.71 12.10 -1.55
CA HIS A 362 11.39 13.13 -0.78
C HIS A 362 12.91 13.03 -0.96
N GLU A 363 13.38 12.40 -2.04
CA GLU A 363 14.79 12.11 -2.31
C GLU A 363 15.65 13.38 -2.32
N THR A 364 15.13 14.47 -2.90
CA THR A 364 15.80 15.78 -2.97
C THR A 364 15.87 16.50 -1.62
N HIS A 365 14.87 16.27 -0.75
CA HIS A 365 14.80 16.90 0.58
C HIS A 365 15.51 16.09 1.66
N MET A 366 15.77 14.81 1.40
CA MET A 366 16.45 13.89 2.31
C MET A 366 17.68 13.28 1.60
N PRO A 367 18.67 14.09 1.20
CA PRO A 367 19.89 13.58 0.60
C PRO A 367 20.68 12.75 1.62
N ILE A 368 21.24 11.63 1.17
CA ILE A 368 22.16 10.84 1.97
C ILE A 368 23.57 11.32 1.67
N THR A 369 24.11 12.16 2.55
CA THR A 369 25.47 12.69 2.44
C THR A 369 26.40 12.03 3.46
N PRO A 370 27.69 11.82 3.15
CA PRO A 370 28.66 11.38 4.15
C PRO A 370 28.71 12.33 5.36
N ALA A 371 28.90 11.79 6.56
CA ALA A 371 29.03 12.58 7.77
C ALA A 371 30.31 13.43 7.72
N ILE A 372 30.17 14.75 7.87
CA ILE A 372 31.31 15.69 7.90
C ILE A 372 32.19 15.40 9.12
N ARG A 373 31.58 15.16 10.28
CA ARG A 373 32.26 14.76 11.51
C ARG A 373 31.71 13.43 11.98
N LYS A 374 32.54 12.39 11.87
CA LYS A 374 32.22 11.05 12.41
C LYS A 374 32.12 11.12 13.93
N LYS A 375 31.15 10.42 14.49
CA LYS A 375 30.86 10.29 15.93
C LYS A 375 30.73 8.82 16.30
N ASN A 376 30.96 8.50 17.57
CA ASN A 376 30.65 7.22 18.19
C ASN A 376 29.30 7.31 18.91
N LEU A 377 28.29 6.60 18.42
CA LEU A 377 26.89 6.76 18.79
C LEU A 377 26.37 5.49 19.45
N ALA A 378 25.64 5.65 20.56
CA ALA A 378 24.92 4.55 21.19
C ALA A 378 23.42 4.66 20.91
N VAL A 379 22.81 3.57 20.48
CA VAL A 379 21.36 3.48 20.22
C VAL A 379 20.76 2.46 21.16
N VAL A 380 19.77 2.86 21.97
CA VAL A 380 19.14 1.98 22.96
C VAL A 380 17.74 1.57 22.50
N GLY A 381 17.61 0.32 22.05
CA GLY A 381 16.37 -0.27 21.54
C GLY A 381 16.44 -0.53 20.04
N ALA A 382 16.49 -1.80 19.66
CA ALA A 382 16.45 -2.30 18.28
C ALA A 382 15.02 -2.46 17.75
N GLY A 383 14.10 -1.57 18.17
CA GLY A 383 12.80 -1.39 17.51
C GLY A 383 12.95 -0.62 16.18
N PRO A 384 11.86 -0.45 15.40
CA PRO A 384 11.92 0.19 14.09
C PRO A 384 12.52 1.61 14.10
N ALA A 385 12.36 2.38 15.18
CA ALA A 385 13.02 3.69 15.32
C ALA A 385 14.55 3.58 15.40
N GLY A 386 15.04 2.74 16.32
CA GLY A 386 16.48 2.54 16.51
C GLY A 386 17.14 1.85 15.32
N LEU A 387 16.46 0.88 14.70
CA LEU A 387 16.92 0.22 13.48
C LEU A 387 17.06 1.20 12.32
N ALA A 388 16.05 2.04 12.09
CA ALA A 388 16.10 3.06 11.05
C ALA A 388 17.23 4.07 11.29
N PHE A 389 17.40 4.54 12.52
CA PHE A 389 18.49 5.44 12.86
C PHE A 389 19.85 4.76 12.64
N ALA A 390 20.05 3.56 13.18
CA ALA A 390 21.34 2.90 13.24
C ALA A 390 21.93 2.64 11.85
N ILE A 391 21.16 2.04 10.94
CA ILE A 391 21.68 1.71 9.60
C ILE A 391 21.95 2.98 8.77
N ASN A 392 21.14 4.03 8.92
CA ASN A 392 21.32 5.28 8.16
C ASN A 392 22.50 6.10 8.70
N ALA A 393 22.70 6.16 10.02
CA ALA A 393 23.84 6.85 10.60
C ALA A 393 25.15 6.10 10.29
N ALA A 394 25.13 4.76 10.36
CA ALA A 394 26.28 3.94 9.99
C ALA A 394 26.63 4.07 8.49
N SER A 395 25.64 4.09 7.60
CA SER A 395 25.89 4.28 6.16
C SER A 395 26.47 5.66 5.82
N ARG A 396 26.29 6.66 6.70
CA ARG A 396 26.95 7.99 6.59
C ARG A 396 28.38 8.00 7.13
N GLY A 397 28.79 6.96 7.85
CA GLY A 397 30.14 6.79 8.38
C GLY A 397 30.30 7.01 9.88
N HIS A 398 29.21 7.16 10.65
CA HIS A 398 29.29 7.13 12.12
C HIS A 398 29.58 5.71 12.63
N HIS A 399 30.24 5.61 13.78
CA HIS A 399 30.34 4.34 14.49
C HIS A 399 29.10 4.18 15.34
N VAL A 400 28.32 3.13 15.10
CA VAL A 400 27.04 2.94 15.80
C VAL A 400 27.08 1.63 16.58
N THR A 401 26.79 1.70 17.88
CA THR A 401 26.50 0.53 18.70
C THR A 401 25.01 0.49 19.02
N LEU A 402 24.33 -0.56 18.57
CA LEU A 402 22.89 -0.76 18.77
C LEU A 402 22.67 -1.82 19.86
N PHE A 403 22.04 -1.40 20.96
CA PHE A 403 21.72 -2.26 22.08
C PHE A 403 20.24 -2.67 22.07
N ASP A 404 19.95 -3.91 22.44
CA ASP A 404 18.60 -4.34 22.81
C ASP A 404 18.65 -5.36 23.95
N ALA A 405 17.65 -5.28 24.84
CA ALA A 405 17.51 -6.23 25.95
C ALA A 405 16.97 -7.58 25.49
N GLN A 406 16.34 -7.66 24.31
CA GLN A 406 15.81 -8.90 23.74
C GLN A 406 16.89 -9.68 22.98
N SER A 407 16.60 -10.94 22.71
CA SER A 407 17.48 -11.87 21.98
C SER A 407 17.44 -11.71 20.46
N GLU A 408 16.53 -10.87 19.93
CA GLU A 408 16.44 -10.52 18.52
C GLU A 408 16.07 -9.04 18.34
N ILE A 409 16.40 -8.49 17.17
CA ILE A 409 15.95 -7.16 16.79
C ILE A 409 14.45 -7.13 16.46
N GLY A 410 13.87 -5.94 16.49
CA GLY A 410 12.55 -5.65 15.92
C GLY A 410 11.60 -4.95 16.87
N GLY A 411 11.84 -5.02 18.18
CA GLY A 411 10.92 -4.48 19.18
C GLY A 411 9.49 -4.97 18.92
N GLN A 412 8.51 -4.06 18.83
CA GLN A 412 7.11 -4.42 18.59
C GLN A 412 6.84 -5.10 17.22
N PHE A 413 7.75 -5.02 16.24
CA PHE A 413 7.58 -5.77 14.98
C PHE A 413 7.67 -7.28 15.17
N THR A 414 8.38 -7.76 16.21
CA THR A 414 8.39 -9.19 16.57
C THR A 414 7.01 -9.68 16.99
N ILE A 415 6.13 -8.78 17.46
CA ILE A 415 4.74 -9.06 17.83
C ILE A 415 3.84 -8.89 16.60
N ALA A 416 4.00 -7.77 15.87
CA ALA A 416 3.16 -7.47 14.71
C ALA A 416 3.26 -8.54 13.60
N ARG A 417 4.44 -9.14 13.39
CA ARG A 417 4.64 -10.22 12.39
C ARG A 417 3.86 -11.51 12.69
N GLN A 418 3.33 -11.64 13.91
CA GLN A 418 2.58 -12.82 14.35
C GLN A 418 1.06 -12.66 14.16
N ILE A 419 0.60 -11.47 13.74
CA ILE A 419 -0.80 -11.22 13.47
C ILE A 419 -1.14 -11.80 12.09
N PRO A 420 -2.21 -12.61 11.96
CA PRO A 420 -2.65 -13.14 10.66
C PRO A 420 -2.87 -12.02 9.64
N GLY A 421 -2.28 -12.15 8.45
CA GLY A 421 -2.29 -11.10 7.43
C GLY A 421 -1.26 -9.98 7.63
N LYS A 422 -0.25 -10.20 8.49
CA LYS A 422 0.89 -9.29 8.74
C LYS A 422 2.24 -10.02 8.76
N GLU A 423 2.32 -11.21 8.22
CA GLU A 423 3.58 -11.95 8.05
C GLU A 423 4.64 -11.17 7.24
N GLU A 424 4.26 -10.22 6.37
CA GLU A 424 5.22 -9.39 5.62
C GLU A 424 6.16 -8.56 6.53
N PHE A 425 5.81 -8.36 7.80
CA PHE A 425 6.72 -7.74 8.76
C PHE A 425 7.99 -8.58 9.04
N TYR A 426 7.99 -9.89 8.74
CA TYR A 426 9.22 -10.69 8.72
C TYR A 426 10.25 -10.13 7.74
N GLU A 427 9.82 -9.61 6.59
CA GLU A 427 10.73 -9.08 5.56
C GLU A 427 11.43 -7.79 6.00
N THR A 428 10.71 -6.90 6.69
CA THR A 428 11.32 -5.69 7.23
C THR A 428 12.39 -6.02 8.27
N LEU A 429 12.17 -7.04 9.09
CA LEU A 429 13.16 -7.51 10.05
C LEU A 429 14.34 -8.21 9.38
N ARG A 430 14.10 -9.00 8.33
CA ARG A 430 15.15 -9.59 7.50
C ARG A 430 16.02 -8.50 6.86
N TYR A 431 15.40 -7.48 6.28
CA TYR A 431 16.08 -6.31 5.71
C TYR A 431 16.96 -5.63 6.75
N TYR A 432 16.41 -5.21 7.90
CA TYR A 432 17.21 -4.53 8.92
C TYR A 432 18.34 -5.40 9.48
N ARG A 433 18.10 -6.70 9.66
CA ARG A 433 19.13 -7.65 10.10
C ARG A 433 20.30 -7.65 9.11
N ARG A 434 20.00 -7.80 7.82
CA ARG A 434 21.02 -7.78 6.78
C ARG A 434 21.73 -6.42 6.69
N MET A 435 20.99 -5.32 6.78
CA MET A 435 21.57 -3.98 6.68
C MET A 435 22.44 -3.61 7.87
N ILE A 436 22.20 -4.17 9.07
CA ILE A 436 23.12 -4.06 10.20
C ILE A 436 24.49 -4.63 9.84
N ASP A 437 24.52 -5.82 9.24
CA ASP A 437 25.76 -6.46 8.80
C ASP A 437 26.44 -5.65 7.69
N VAL A 438 25.68 -5.22 6.68
CA VAL A 438 26.18 -4.45 5.52
C VAL A 438 26.75 -3.09 5.94
N THR A 439 26.14 -2.41 6.90
CA THR A 439 26.55 -1.07 7.34
C THR A 439 27.57 -1.10 8.48
N GLY A 440 27.87 -2.27 9.04
CA GLY A 440 28.85 -2.43 10.13
C GLY A 440 28.36 -1.94 11.50
N VAL A 441 27.04 -1.88 11.72
CA VAL A 441 26.48 -1.54 13.03
C VAL A 441 26.90 -2.62 14.05
N THR A 442 27.50 -2.21 15.16
CA THR A 442 27.84 -3.13 16.25
C THR A 442 26.57 -3.47 17.05
N LEU A 443 26.01 -4.66 16.82
CA LEU A 443 24.79 -5.11 17.47
C LEU A 443 25.07 -5.85 18.78
N LYS A 444 24.41 -5.42 19.87
CA LYS A 444 24.49 -6.04 21.20
C LYS A 444 23.11 -6.39 21.73
N LEU A 445 22.72 -7.65 21.52
CA LEU A 445 21.45 -8.23 21.99
C LEU A 445 21.61 -8.80 23.41
N ASN A 446 20.49 -9.09 24.07
CA ASN A 446 20.45 -9.56 25.47
C ASN A 446 21.15 -8.59 26.45
N GLN A 447 21.25 -7.31 26.10
CA GLN A 447 21.93 -6.31 26.90
C GLN A 447 20.96 -5.20 27.28
N ARG A 448 20.49 -5.25 28.53
CA ARG A 448 19.78 -4.12 29.15
C ARG A 448 20.81 -3.09 29.58
N VAL A 449 20.64 -1.87 29.08
CA VAL A 449 21.56 -0.74 29.27
C VAL A 449 21.12 0.14 30.43
N ASN A 450 22.07 0.59 31.25
CA ASN A 450 21.92 1.65 32.26
C ASN A 450 22.54 2.98 31.78
N ALA A 451 22.50 4.03 32.61
CA ALA A 451 23.00 5.34 32.23
C ALA A 451 24.54 5.40 32.19
N GLU A 452 25.22 4.60 33.01
CA GLU A 452 26.68 4.51 33.09
C GLU A 452 27.29 3.87 31.83
N ASP A 453 26.66 2.83 31.30
CA ASP A 453 27.07 2.10 30.08
C ASP A 453 27.19 3.02 28.85
N LEU A 454 26.48 4.14 28.86
CA LEU A 454 26.37 5.07 27.74
C LEU A 454 27.39 6.21 27.81
N GLN A 455 28.07 6.40 28.95
CA GLN A 455 29.04 7.49 29.13
C GLN A 455 30.20 7.49 28.11
N PRO A 456 30.74 6.34 27.65
CA PRO A 456 31.84 6.32 26.68
C PRO A 456 31.54 6.80 25.26
N PHE A 457 30.26 6.97 24.89
CA PHE A 457 29.86 7.40 23.54
C PHE A 457 29.87 8.93 23.38
N ASP A 458 29.80 9.47 22.18
CA ASP A 458 29.66 10.92 21.99
C ASP A 458 28.22 11.37 22.29
N GLU A 459 27.23 10.65 21.75
CA GLU A 459 25.80 10.95 21.91
C GLU A 459 24.99 9.67 22.11
N ALA A 460 23.89 9.78 22.85
CA ALA A 460 22.96 8.67 23.12
C ALA A 460 21.61 8.89 22.42
N ILE A 461 21.17 7.90 21.66
CA ILE A 461 19.89 7.88 20.95
C ILE A 461 18.99 6.86 21.63
N LEU A 462 18.04 7.34 22.41
CA LEU A 462 17.07 6.49 23.07
C LEU A 462 15.94 6.18 22.09
N ALA A 463 15.76 4.88 21.83
CA ALA A 463 14.69 4.29 21.04
C ALA A 463 13.97 3.19 21.85
N CYS A 464 13.88 3.39 23.18
CA CYS A 464 13.54 2.39 24.19
C CYS A 464 12.10 1.82 24.14
N GLY A 465 11.31 2.20 23.15
CA GLY A 465 9.95 1.71 22.98
C GLY A 465 8.96 2.31 23.98
N ILE A 466 8.02 1.47 24.43
CA ILE A 466 6.85 1.89 25.20
C ILE A 466 6.61 1.01 26.42
N VAL A 467 5.63 1.40 27.23
CA VAL A 467 4.99 0.56 28.24
C VAL A 467 3.49 0.44 27.89
N PRO A 468 2.89 -0.77 27.95
CA PRO A 468 1.43 -0.91 27.85
C PRO A 468 0.72 -0.08 28.91
N ARG A 469 -0.29 0.70 28.51
CA ARG A 469 -1.07 1.49 29.46
C ARG A 469 -1.93 0.55 30.31
N ARG A 470 -1.90 0.72 31.64
CA ARG A 470 -2.82 0.06 32.56
C ARG A 470 -3.91 1.06 32.97
N PRO A 471 -5.15 0.94 32.47
CA PRO A 471 -6.22 1.85 32.84
C PRO A 471 -6.59 1.65 34.31
N PRO A 472 -6.99 2.72 35.04
CA PRO A 472 -7.39 2.62 36.44
C PRO A 472 -8.81 2.04 36.55
N ILE A 473 -8.93 0.73 36.31
CA ILE A 473 -10.16 -0.04 36.44
C ILE A 473 -10.05 -0.84 37.73
N ASP A 474 -11.11 -0.88 38.53
CA ASP A 474 -11.13 -1.72 39.73
C ASP A 474 -10.95 -3.20 39.35
N GLY A 475 -10.07 -3.92 40.05
CA GLY A 475 -9.69 -5.29 39.70
C GLY A 475 -8.81 -5.44 38.44
N ILE A 476 -8.09 -4.41 37.99
CA ILE A 476 -7.20 -4.52 36.80
C ILE A 476 -6.09 -5.58 36.94
N ASP A 477 -5.75 -5.99 38.17
CA ASP A 477 -4.80 -7.07 38.48
C ASP A 477 -5.47 -8.43 38.69
N HIS A 478 -6.78 -8.53 38.47
CA HIS A 478 -7.51 -9.80 38.56
C HIS A 478 -6.94 -10.83 37.56
N PRO A 479 -6.88 -12.14 37.88
CA PRO A 479 -6.32 -13.16 36.99
C PRO A 479 -6.92 -13.26 35.58
N LYS A 480 -8.16 -12.76 35.39
CA LYS A 480 -8.80 -12.68 34.07
C LYS A 480 -8.20 -11.57 33.18
N ALA A 481 -7.56 -10.55 33.77
CA ALA A 481 -7.04 -9.40 33.05
C ALA A 481 -5.65 -9.73 32.49
N LEU A 482 -5.54 -9.74 31.16
CA LEU A 482 -4.29 -9.96 30.44
C LEU A 482 -3.96 -8.74 29.58
N THR A 483 -2.71 -8.34 29.53
CA THR A 483 -2.23 -7.36 28.55
C THR A 483 -2.14 -7.98 27.16
N TYR A 484 -2.20 -7.14 26.12
CA TYR A 484 -1.95 -7.61 24.75
C TYR A 484 -0.56 -8.24 24.56
N LEU A 485 0.44 -7.87 25.38
CA LEU A 485 1.76 -8.49 25.35
C LEU A 485 1.71 -9.92 25.89
N GLU A 486 1.07 -10.14 27.02
CA GLU A 486 0.92 -11.50 27.59
C GLU A 486 0.23 -12.43 26.59
N VAL A 487 -0.80 -11.94 25.90
CA VAL A 487 -1.51 -12.71 24.88
C VAL A 487 -0.66 -12.94 23.63
N LEU A 488 -0.13 -11.88 23.01
CA LEU A 488 0.47 -11.95 21.67
C LEU A 488 1.94 -12.37 21.71
N ARG A 489 2.71 -11.92 22.70
CA ARG A 489 4.14 -12.21 22.84
C ARG A 489 4.35 -13.45 23.70
N ASP A 490 3.79 -13.46 24.92
CA ASP A 490 4.10 -14.49 25.93
C ASP A 490 3.21 -15.73 25.82
N LYS A 491 2.20 -15.68 24.92
CA LYS A 491 1.30 -16.80 24.61
C LYS A 491 0.53 -17.31 25.83
N ALA A 492 0.14 -16.38 26.71
CA ALA A 492 -0.74 -16.68 27.82
C ALA A 492 -2.00 -17.43 27.32
N PRO A 493 -2.43 -18.50 28.00
CA PRO A 493 -3.69 -19.17 27.67
C PRO A 493 -4.86 -18.18 27.76
N VAL A 494 -5.77 -18.26 26.80
CA VAL A 494 -6.97 -17.40 26.76
C VAL A 494 -8.17 -18.27 26.45
N GLY A 495 -9.22 -18.11 27.27
CA GLY A 495 -10.46 -18.89 27.21
C GLY A 495 -11.34 -18.61 25.98
N LYS A 496 -12.55 -19.18 26.00
CA LYS A 496 -13.50 -19.14 24.88
C LYS A 496 -14.24 -17.81 24.79
N ARG A 497 -14.53 -17.16 25.91
CA ARG A 497 -15.23 -15.87 26.00
C ARG A 497 -14.25 -14.77 26.36
N VAL A 498 -14.11 -13.77 25.50
CA VAL A 498 -13.09 -12.71 25.64
C VAL A 498 -13.70 -11.34 25.48
N ALA A 499 -13.46 -10.45 26.43
CA ALA A 499 -13.66 -9.01 26.26
C ALA A 499 -12.32 -8.33 25.91
N ILE A 500 -12.30 -7.43 24.94
CA ILE A 500 -11.12 -6.63 24.59
C ILE A 500 -11.40 -5.17 24.91
N ILE A 501 -10.62 -4.59 25.83
CA ILE A 501 -10.69 -3.17 26.20
C ILE A 501 -9.77 -2.37 25.29
N GLY A 502 -10.34 -1.57 24.39
CA GLY A 502 -9.64 -0.69 23.45
C GLY A 502 -9.68 -1.18 22.01
N CYS A 503 -10.32 -0.43 21.12
CA CYS A 503 -10.51 -0.76 19.70
C CYS A 503 -9.54 -0.01 18.75
N GLY A 504 -8.35 0.37 19.23
CA GLY A 504 -7.29 0.93 18.38
C GLY A 504 -6.63 -0.15 17.51
N GLY A 505 -5.56 0.20 16.77
CA GLY A 505 -4.83 -0.74 15.91
C GLY A 505 -4.45 -2.06 16.60
N ILE A 506 -3.87 -1.98 17.81
CA ILE A 506 -3.50 -3.17 18.62
C ILE A 506 -4.74 -3.99 19.04
N GLY A 507 -5.85 -3.34 19.35
CA GLY A 507 -7.09 -4.04 19.70
C GLY A 507 -7.66 -4.85 18.54
N PHE A 508 -7.65 -4.27 17.33
CA PHE A 508 -8.04 -4.97 16.10
C PHE A 508 -7.09 -6.12 15.75
N ASP A 509 -5.78 -5.91 15.90
CA ASP A 509 -4.78 -6.96 15.68
C ASP A 509 -4.95 -8.13 16.68
N THR A 510 -5.20 -7.80 17.95
CA THR A 510 -5.45 -8.79 18.99
C THR A 510 -6.74 -9.58 18.71
N ALA A 511 -7.81 -8.91 18.28
CA ALA A 511 -9.05 -9.57 17.87
C ALA A 511 -8.82 -10.45 16.63
N MET A 512 -8.00 -10.00 15.67
CA MET A 512 -7.64 -10.79 14.48
C MET A 512 -6.93 -12.08 14.87
N TYR A 513 -5.94 -11.97 15.77
CA TYR A 513 -5.19 -13.11 16.29
C TYR A 513 -6.10 -14.10 17.04
N LEU A 514 -6.91 -13.63 17.99
CA LEU A 514 -7.74 -14.51 18.82
C LEU A 514 -8.95 -15.09 18.07
N SER A 515 -9.39 -14.46 16.99
CA SER A 515 -10.48 -14.95 16.13
C SER A 515 -10.01 -15.84 14.98
N GLN A 516 -8.69 -16.03 14.82
CA GLN A 516 -8.15 -16.80 13.71
C GLN A 516 -8.57 -18.26 13.81
N HIS A 517 -9.19 -18.74 12.74
CA HIS A 517 -9.51 -20.15 12.55
C HIS A 517 -8.56 -20.73 11.50
N GLY A 518 -7.74 -21.71 11.87
CA GLY A 518 -6.77 -22.32 10.97
C GLY A 518 -5.72 -21.34 10.44
N GLU A 519 -5.12 -21.67 9.31
CA GLU A 519 -4.09 -20.85 8.64
C GLU A 519 -4.68 -19.55 8.07
N SER A 520 -3.82 -18.54 7.87
CA SER A 520 -4.27 -17.28 7.30
C SER A 520 -4.32 -17.38 5.78
N THR A 521 -5.43 -16.92 5.19
CA THR A 521 -5.58 -16.89 3.73
C THR A 521 -4.63 -15.92 3.05
N SER A 522 -3.94 -15.04 3.79
CA SER A 522 -2.92 -14.14 3.27
C SER A 522 -1.68 -14.83 2.70
N GLN A 523 -1.53 -16.15 2.90
CA GLN A 523 -0.48 -16.96 2.26
C GLN A 523 -1.04 -17.98 1.25
N ASN A 524 -2.35 -18.02 1.03
CA ASN A 524 -3.01 -19.02 0.16
C ASN A 524 -3.98 -18.33 -0.81
N ILE A 525 -3.60 -18.29 -2.09
CA ILE A 525 -4.38 -17.63 -3.16
C ILE A 525 -5.78 -18.24 -3.31
N ALA A 526 -5.90 -19.57 -3.30
CA ALA A 526 -7.17 -20.25 -3.54
C ALA A 526 -8.15 -20.07 -2.37
N GLU A 527 -7.63 -20.16 -1.14
CA GLU A 527 -8.44 -19.91 0.06
C GLU A 527 -8.80 -18.44 0.18
N PHE A 528 -7.91 -17.51 -0.16
CA PHE A 528 -8.23 -16.09 -0.24
C PHE A 528 -9.39 -15.83 -1.22
N CYS A 529 -9.33 -16.40 -2.42
CA CYS A 529 -10.40 -16.26 -3.39
C CYS A 529 -11.71 -16.86 -2.88
N THR A 530 -11.66 -17.98 -2.15
CA THR A 530 -12.86 -18.60 -1.57
C THR A 530 -13.43 -17.78 -0.40
N GLU A 531 -12.57 -17.30 0.50
CA GLU A 531 -12.94 -16.47 1.64
C GLU A 531 -13.67 -15.21 1.18
N TRP A 532 -13.15 -14.55 0.15
CA TRP A 532 -13.70 -13.30 -0.36
C TRP A 532 -14.75 -13.46 -1.46
N GLY A 533 -15.10 -14.70 -1.83
CA GLY A 533 -16.15 -14.96 -2.83
C GLY A 533 -15.75 -14.55 -4.24
N ILE A 534 -14.48 -14.70 -4.60
CA ILE A 534 -13.96 -14.46 -5.96
C ILE A 534 -14.19 -15.74 -6.79
N ASP A 535 -14.87 -15.58 -7.92
CA ASP A 535 -15.09 -16.63 -8.91
C ASP A 535 -13.80 -16.83 -9.73
N THR A 536 -13.13 -17.96 -9.52
CA THR A 536 -11.88 -18.27 -10.23
C THR A 536 -12.10 -18.70 -11.67
N SER A 537 -13.33 -18.89 -12.13
CA SER A 537 -13.64 -19.06 -13.54
C SER A 537 -13.66 -17.74 -14.30
N LEU A 538 -13.98 -16.63 -13.60
CA LEU A 538 -14.27 -15.28 -14.11
C LEU A 538 -15.54 -15.20 -14.98
N GLN A 539 -16.41 -16.21 -14.93
CA GLN A 539 -17.63 -16.24 -15.75
C GLN A 539 -18.76 -15.40 -15.14
N GLN A 540 -18.76 -15.21 -13.83
CA GLN A 540 -19.75 -14.39 -13.15
C GLN A 540 -19.47 -12.90 -13.31
N ALA A 541 -20.52 -12.09 -13.32
CA ALA A 541 -20.42 -10.63 -13.39
C ALA A 541 -19.49 -10.08 -12.28
N GLY A 542 -18.45 -9.35 -12.69
CA GLY A 542 -17.42 -8.81 -11.80
C GLY A 542 -16.52 -9.86 -11.15
N GLY A 543 -16.58 -11.12 -11.58
CA GLY A 543 -15.85 -12.24 -10.97
C GLY A 543 -16.27 -12.54 -9.53
N LEU A 544 -17.54 -12.33 -9.21
CA LEU A 544 -18.11 -12.58 -7.87
C LEU A 544 -18.88 -13.90 -7.85
N ARG A 545 -18.62 -14.75 -6.86
CA ARG A 545 -19.36 -15.99 -6.66
C ARG A 545 -20.82 -15.70 -6.25
N PRO A 546 -21.81 -16.42 -6.78
CA PRO A 546 -23.22 -16.23 -6.40
C PRO A 546 -23.48 -16.45 -4.90
N GLU A 547 -22.75 -17.37 -4.27
CA GLU A 547 -22.81 -17.62 -2.83
C GLU A 547 -22.18 -16.52 -1.95
N GLY A 548 -21.46 -15.57 -2.55
CA GLY A 548 -20.73 -14.53 -1.83
C GLY A 548 -19.52 -15.03 -1.03
N PRO A 549 -19.00 -14.19 -0.11
CA PRO A 549 -17.82 -14.50 0.69
C PRO A 549 -18.09 -15.60 1.73
N ARG A 550 -17.12 -16.50 1.93
CA ARG A 550 -17.19 -17.62 2.90
C ARG A 550 -16.12 -17.49 3.97
N LEU A 551 -16.35 -16.63 4.96
CA LEU A 551 -15.45 -16.47 6.09
C LEU A 551 -15.75 -17.50 7.18
N ALA A 552 -14.73 -18.20 7.67
CA ALA A 552 -14.84 -19.09 8.81
C ALA A 552 -15.27 -18.32 10.07
N ARG A 553 -16.04 -18.97 10.95
CA ARG A 553 -16.42 -18.38 12.25
C ARG A 553 -15.24 -18.41 13.21
N SER A 554 -15.18 -17.41 14.08
CA SER A 554 -14.18 -17.35 15.16
C SER A 554 -14.30 -18.59 16.07
N PRO A 555 -13.18 -19.21 16.50
CA PRO A 555 -13.20 -20.27 17.50
C PRO A 555 -13.56 -19.76 18.90
N ARG A 556 -13.66 -18.44 19.07
CA ARG A 556 -13.94 -17.74 20.34
C ARG A 556 -15.06 -16.72 20.20
N GLN A 557 -15.76 -16.46 21.29
CA GLN A 557 -16.71 -15.36 21.40
C GLN A 557 -15.97 -14.12 21.88
N ILE A 558 -15.86 -13.12 21.00
CA ILE A 558 -15.07 -11.91 21.28
C ILE A 558 -15.98 -10.70 21.22
N VAL A 559 -15.87 -9.83 22.23
CA VAL A 559 -16.47 -8.51 22.25
C VAL A 559 -15.40 -7.43 22.42
N MET A 560 -15.31 -6.52 21.46
CA MET A 560 -14.40 -5.38 21.49
C MET A 560 -15.12 -4.15 22.02
N LEU A 561 -14.47 -3.42 22.91
CA LEU A 561 -15.08 -2.35 23.70
C LEU A 561 -14.25 -1.06 23.59
N GLN A 562 -14.92 0.09 23.45
CA GLN A 562 -14.28 1.40 23.55
C GLN A 562 -15.16 2.43 24.24
N ARG A 563 -14.53 3.38 24.94
CA ARG A 563 -15.22 4.51 25.59
C ARG A 563 -15.76 5.54 24.58
N LYS A 564 -15.06 5.74 23.46
CA LYS A 564 -15.46 6.70 22.43
C LYS A 564 -16.81 6.30 21.83
N THR A 565 -17.66 7.28 21.56
CA THR A 565 -18.98 7.11 20.92
C THR A 565 -18.86 6.87 19.42
N SER A 566 -17.73 7.24 18.81
CA SER A 566 -17.42 7.02 17.41
C SER A 566 -17.42 5.53 17.04
N LYS A 567 -17.54 5.21 15.74
CA LYS A 567 -17.62 3.83 15.29
C LYS A 567 -16.30 3.09 15.61
N PRO A 568 -16.34 1.89 16.22
CA PRO A 568 -15.11 1.12 16.45
C PRO A 568 -14.31 0.89 15.16
N GLY A 569 -13.03 1.22 15.20
CA GLY A 569 -12.13 1.12 14.05
C GLY A 569 -12.23 2.28 13.04
N GLU A 570 -12.96 3.36 13.33
CA GLU A 570 -13.02 4.56 12.48
C GLU A 570 -11.66 5.24 12.31
N GLY A 571 -10.81 5.18 13.34
CA GLY A 571 -9.44 5.73 13.33
C GLY A 571 -8.37 4.81 12.74
N LEU A 572 -8.74 3.65 12.15
CA LEU A 572 -7.80 2.80 11.43
C LEU A 572 -7.43 3.43 10.07
N GLY A 573 -6.44 2.84 9.38
CA GLY A 573 -6.01 3.28 8.05
C GLY A 573 -7.20 3.42 7.09
N LYS A 574 -7.23 4.50 6.31
CA LYS A 574 -8.38 4.86 5.45
C LYS A 574 -8.70 3.76 4.44
N THR A 575 -7.68 3.14 3.88
CA THR A 575 -7.81 2.10 2.84
C THR A 575 -7.80 0.67 3.37
N THR A 576 -7.52 0.46 4.66
CA THR A 576 -7.34 -0.89 5.24
C THR A 576 -8.29 -1.19 6.41
N GLY A 577 -8.75 -0.17 7.14
CA GLY A 577 -9.59 -0.35 8.31
C GLY A 577 -10.92 -1.05 8.01
N TRP A 578 -11.47 -0.86 6.81
CA TRP A 578 -12.69 -1.55 6.40
C TRP A 578 -12.50 -3.07 6.23
N ILE A 579 -11.31 -3.50 5.79
CA ILE A 579 -10.97 -4.92 5.61
C ILE A 579 -11.03 -5.61 6.97
N HIS A 580 -10.30 -5.08 7.96
CA HIS A 580 -10.25 -5.67 9.30
C HIS A 580 -11.62 -5.69 9.98
N ARG A 581 -12.43 -4.64 9.81
CA ARG A 581 -13.81 -4.62 10.32
C ARG A 581 -14.68 -5.68 9.67
N ALA A 582 -14.64 -5.79 8.34
CA ALA A 582 -15.43 -6.77 7.59
C ALA A 582 -15.05 -8.21 8.01
N THR A 583 -13.76 -8.51 8.08
CA THR A 583 -13.26 -9.83 8.52
C THR A 583 -13.73 -10.18 9.92
N LEU A 584 -13.56 -9.28 10.90
CA LEU A 584 -13.93 -9.55 12.29
C LEU A 584 -15.45 -9.70 12.47
N LEU A 585 -16.25 -8.86 11.78
CA LEU A 585 -17.71 -8.96 11.84
C LEU A 585 -18.22 -10.27 11.23
N ALA A 586 -17.66 -10.70 10.10
CA ALA A 586 -18.01 -11.97 9.47
C ALA A 586 -17.64 -13.19 10.36
N ARG A 587 -16.49 -13.10 11.05
CA ARG A 587 -16.08 -14.08 12.08
C ARG A 587 -16.99 -14.09 13.32
N GLY A 588 -17.90 -13.12 13.47
CA GLY A 588 -18.85 -13.03 14.56
C GLY A 588 -18.36 -12.22 15.77
N VAL A 589 -17.27 -11.46 15.63
CA VAL A 589 -16.76 -10.57 16.69
C VAL A 589 -17.70 -9.38 16.85
N LYS A 590 -18.12 -9.11 18.09
CA LYS A 590 -18.97 -7.95 18.43
C LYS A 590 -18.09 -6.73 18.71
N MET A 591 -18.56 -5.53 18.36
CA MET A 591 -17.85 -4.28 18.63
C MET A 591 -18.83 -3.27 19.23
N ILE A 592 -18.56 -2.78 20.44
CA ILE A 592 -19.46 -1.91 21.20
C ILE A 592 -18.73 -0.61 21.56
N PRO A 593 -19.18 0.55 21.03
CA PRO A 593 -18.70 1.86 21.44
C PRO A 593 -19.40 2.36 22.72
N ALA A 594 -19.02 3.54 23.20
CA ALA A 594 -19.70 4.26 24.28
C ALA A 594 -19.87 3.46 25.59
N VAL A 595 -18.86 2.67 25.97
CA VAL A 595 -18.90 1.91 27.23
C VAL A 595 -18.17 2.62 28.38
N SER A 596 -18.59 2.34 29.61
CA SER A 596 -17.91 2.76 30.84
C SER A 596 -17.58 1.56 31.71
N TYR A 597 -16.29 1.24 31.86
CA TYR A 597 -15.83 0.09 32.66
C TYR A 597 -16.00 0.36 34.16
N GLN A 598 -16.56 -0.60 34.90
CA GLN A 598 -16.76 -0.49 36.35
C GLN A 598 -15.67 -1.27 37.10
N LYS A 599 -15.65 -2.60 36.96
CA LYS A 599 -14.70 -3.49 37.63
C LYS A 599 -14.49 -4.82 36.88
N ILE A 600 -13.44 -5.53 37.25
CA ILE A 600 -13.14 -6.90 36.82
C ILE A 600 -13.06 -7.80 38.05
N ASP A 601 -13.82 -8.88 38.08
CA ASP A 601 -13.83 -9.86 39.18
C ASP A 601 -14.07 -11.29 38.65
N ASP A 602 -14.39 -12.23 39.56
CA ASP A 602 -14.64 -13.64 39.25
C ASP A 602 -15.83 -13.85 38.29
N ASP A 603 -16.86 -12.99 38.38
CA ASP A 603 -18.05 -13.04 37.53
C ASP A 603 -17.74 -12.56 36.10
N GLY A 604 -16.85 -11.57 35.95
CA GLY A 604 -16.36 -11.13 34.64
C GLY A 604 -16.06 -9.63 34.57
N LEU A 605 -16.43 -9.01 33.43
CA LEU A 605 -16.28 -7.57 33.22
C LEU A 605 -17.61 -6.86 33.43
N HIS A 606 -17.66 -6.00 34.44
CA HIS A 606 -18.81 -5.14 34.72
C HIS A 606 -18.64 -3.81 33.99
N LEU A 607 -19.64 -3.39 33.23
CA LEU A 607 -19.63 -2.11 32.51
C LEU A 607 -21.02 -1.48 32.42
N LEU A 608 -21.06 -0.22 31.99
CA LEU A 608 -22.29 0.46 31.58
C LEU A 608 -22.31 0.59 30.06
N ILE A 609 -23.47 0.31 29.45
CA ILE A 609 -23.76 0.59 28.04
C ILE A 609 -24.98 1.50 27.98
N GLY A 610 -24.82 2.74 27.51
CA GLY A 610 -25.91 3.72 27.52
C GLY A 610 -26.40 4.09 28.94
N GLY A 611 -25.55 3.93 29.95
CA GLY A 611 -25.90 4.14 31.37
C GLY A 611 -26.42 2.90 32.08
N GLU A 612 -26.83 1.86 31.35
CA GLU A 612 -27.39 0.64 31.92
C GLU A 612 -26.29 -0.36 32.33
N PRO A 613 -26.32 -0.91 33.56
CA PRO A 613 -25.40 -1.95 33.99
C PRO A 613 -25.48 -3.22 33.14
N GLN A 614 -24.31 -3.76 32.79
CA GLN A 614 -24.15 -4.99 32.04
C GLN A 614 -22.98 -5.79 32.62
N LEU A 615 -23.16 -7.10 32.76
CA LEU A 615 -22.11 -8.05 33.09
C LEU A 615 -21.75 -8.84 31.84
N LEU A 616 -20.49 -8.77 31.43
CA LEU A 616 -19.92 -9.68 30.44
C LEU A 616 -19.24 -10.82 31.18
N GLU A 617 -19.91 -11.96 31.26
CA GLU A 617 -19.32 -13.20 31.76
C GLU A 617 -18.26 -13.69 30.76
N VAL A 618 -17.01 -13.29 31.01
CA VAL A 618 -15.88 -13.64 30.16
C VAL A 618 -14.86 -14.45 30.94
N ASP A 619 -14.16 -15.29 30.19
CA ASP A 619 -13.07 -16.08 30.75
C ASP A 619 -11.85 -15.17 30.92
N HIS A 620 -11.63 -14.22 30.00
CA HIS A 620 -10.54 -13.25 30.05
C HIS A 620 -10.94 -11.86 29.53
N VAL A 621 -10.27 -10.83 30.05
CA VAL A 621 -10.33 -9.43 29.61
C VAL A 621 -8.95 -9.02 29.09
N VAL A 622 -8.84 -8.73 27.80
CA VAL A 622 -7.57 -8.33 27.18
C VAL A 622 -7.45 -6.81 27.08
N ILE A 623 -6.40 -6.27 27.68
CA ILE A 623 -6.18 -4.83 27.80
C ILE A 623 -5.37 -4.32 26.61
N CYS A 624 -6.04 -3.58 25.72
CA CYS A 624 -5.49 -2.89 24.54
C CYS A 624 -5.70 -1.36 24.65
N ALA A 625 -5.56 -0.81 25.86
CA ALA A 625 -5.94 0.56 26.21
C ALA A 625 -4.93 1.66 25.78
N GLY A 626 -4.01 1.33 24.86
CA GLY A 626 -2.96 2.23 24.38
C GLY A 626 -1.61 2.02 25.08
N GLN A 627 -0.72 2.99 24.88
CA GLN A 627 0.69 2.90 25.23
C GLN A 627 1.19 4.20 25.88
N GLU A 628 2.28 4.12 26.62
CA GLU A 628 2.97 5.23 27.25
C GLU A 628 4.47 5.21 26.91
N PRO A 629 5.14 6.37 26.78
CA PRO A 629 6.56 6.41 26.44
C PRO A 629 7.45 5.81 27.54
N ARG A 630 8.45 5.00 27.17
CA ARG A 630 9.46 4.49 28.11
C ARG A 630 10.70 5.39 28.11
N ARG A 631 10.88 6.20 29.17
CA ARG A 631 11.91 7.26 29.23
C ARG A 631 12.86 7.19 30.42
N GLU A 632 12.91 6.06 31.14
CA GLU A 632 13.66 5.90 32.39
C GLU A 632 15.15 6.31 32.29
N LEU A 633 15.79 6.17 31.13
CA LEU A 633 17.19 6.56 30.91
C LEU A 633 17.39 8.05 30.58
N ALA A 634 16.34 8.79 30.19
CA ALA A 634 16.49 10.13 29.62
C ALA A 634 17.00 11.15 30.64
N ASP A 635 16.39 11.22 31.82
CA ASP A 635 16.75 12.20 32.84
C ASP A 635 18.09 11.88 33.53
N PRO A 636 18.40 10.61 33.88
CA PRO A 636 19.73 10.25 34.38
C PRO A 636 20.87 10.62 33.43
N LEU A 637 20.70 10.39 32.12
CA LEU A 637 21.72 10.74 31.13
C LEU A 637 21.92 12.26 31.00
N ARG A 638 20.82 13.03 31.00
CA ARG A 638 20.91 14.50 30.97
C ARG A 638 21.56 15.05 32.24
N ALA A 639 21.23 14.51 33.40
CA ALA A 639 21.85 14.88 34.67
C ALA A 639 23.36 14.58 34.69
N ALA A 640 23.80 13.55 33.96
CA ALA A 640 25.22 13.23 33.75
C ALA A 640 25.90 14.07 32.65
N GLY A 641 25.23 15.10 32.10
CA GLY A 641 25.80 15.98 31.06
C GLY A 641 25.88 15.37 29.67
N LYS A 642 25.15 14.26 29.41
CA LYS A 642 25.15 13.57 28.12
C LYS A 642 24.21 14.26 27.12
N THR A 643 24.63 14.35 25.85
CA THR A 643 23.72 14.69 24.75
C THR A 643 22.81 13.49 24.45
N VAL A 644 21.50 13.69 24.57
CA VAL A 644 20.48 12.64 24.46
C VAL A 644 19.40 13.01 23.45
N HIS A 645 19.09 12.08 22.56
CA HIS A 645 17.98 12.17 21.60
C HIS A 645 16.90 11.14 21.92
N LEU A 646 15.63 11.49 21.69
CA LEU A 646 14.49 10.58 21.84
C LEU A 646 13.82 10.35 20.48
N ILE A 647 13.60 9.10 20.10
CA ILE A 647 12.93 8.76 18.84
C ILE A 647 11.88 7.65 19.00
N GLY A 648 10.77 7.76 18.28
CA GLY A 648 9.71 6.74 18.26
C GLY A 648 8.96 6.64 19.59
N GLY A 649 8.80 5.41 20.10
CA GLY A 649 7.98 5.06 21.27
C GLY A 649 8.29 5.86 22.52
N CYS A 650 9.58 6.02 22.80
CA CYS A 650 10.05 6.70 23.99
C CYS A 650 9.93 8.22 23.87
N ASP A 651 9.79 8.76 22.66
CA ASP A 651 9.42 10.16 22.45
C ASP A 651 7.90 10.33 22.59
N VAL A 652 7.10 9.86 21.66
CA VAL A 652 5.64 10.01 21.77
C VAL A 652 4.97 8.67 21.49
N ALA A 653 4.11 8.21 22.40
CA ALA A 653 3.35 6.97 22.25
C ALA A 653 1.91 7.19 21.75
N MET A 654 1.39 8.41 21.83
CA MET A 654 0.06 8.74 21.32
C MET A 654 0.08 8.78 19.79
N GLU A 655 -0.80 8.00 19.17
CA GLU A 655 -0.89 7.85 17.70
C GLU A 655 0.44 7.47 17.03
N LEU A 656 1.36 6.87 17.79
CA LEU A 656 2.61 6.39 17.24
C LEU A 656 2.37 5.11 16.46
N ASP A 657 2.66 5.19 15.17
CA ASP A 657 2.82 4.05 14.30
C ASP A 657 4.29 3.86 13.90
N ALA A 658 4.57 2.73 13.27
CA ALA A 658 5.92 2.44 12.80
C ALA A 658 6.40 3.41 11.71
N ARG A 659 5.48 4.04 10.95
CA ARG A 659 5.83 5.07 9.97
C ARG A 659 6.48 6.27 10.67
N ARG A 660 5.89 6.79 11.75
CA ARG A 660 6.50 7.88 12.51
C ARG A 660 7.82 7.45 13.15
N ALA A 661 7.87 6.26 13.72
CA ALA A 661 9.08 5.72 14.35
C ALA A 661 10.27 5.66 13.36
N ILE A 662 10.07 5.05 12.18
CA ILE A 662 11.10 4.92 11.14
C ILE A 662 11.46 6.30 10.56
N ALA A 663 10.47 7.14 10.26
CA ALA A 663 10.72 8.48 9.72
C ALA A 663 11.49 9.39 10.68
N GLN A 664 11.21 9.31 11.98
CA GLN A 664 11.91 10.08 13.00
C GLN A 664 13.36 9.59 13.17
N GLY A 665 13.57 8.27 13.25
CA GLY A 665 14.92 7.70 13.31
C GLY A 665 15.75 8.02 12.06
N THR A 666 15.15 7.92 10.88
CA THR A 666 15.80 8.27 9.61
C THR A 666 16.17 9.74 9.56
N ARG A 667 15.26 10.66 9.92
CA ARG A 667 15.54 12.11 9.92
C ARG A 667 16.71 12.47 10.83
N LEU A 668 16.70 11.98 12.06
CA LEU A 668 17.80 12.21 12.99
C LEU A 668 19.13 11.66 12.45
N ALA A 669 19.13 10.48 11.84
CA ALA A 669 20.33 9.88 11.27
C ALA A 669 20.92 10.68 10.10
N LEU A 670 20.07 11.33 9.28
CA LEU A 670 20.53 12.15 8.16
C LEU A 670 21.04 13.54 8.58
N GLU A 671 20.69 13.98 9.80
CA GLU A 671 21.08 15.29 10.34
C GLU A 671 22.34 15.23 11.21
N ILE A 672 22.53 14.15 11.98
CA ILE A 672 23.52 14.03 13.07
C ILE A 672 25.00 14.12 12.64
#